data_AF-A0A9D6M9W1-F1
#
_entry.id   AF-A0A9D6M9W1-F1
#
_cell.length_a   1.000
_cell.length_b   1.000
_cell.length_c   1.000
_cell.angle_alpha   90.00
_cell.angle_beta   90.00
_cell.angle_gamma   90.00
#
_symmetry.space_group_name_H-M   'P 1'
#
loop_
_entity.id
_entity.type
_entity.pdbx_description
1 polymer ?
#
loop_
_entity_poly.entity_id
_entity_poly.type
_entity_poly.pdbx_seq_one_letter_code
_entity_poly.pdbx_strand_id
1 'polypeptide(L)'
;MSNPPTFQSVILALEKFWAEHGCLIWQPYYTQVGAGTMNPATFLRVLGPEPWNAAYVEPSVRPDDGRYGENPNRLQQHYQYQVILKPDPGNPQELYLQSLEALGINPREHDLRFVEDNWESPALGAWGLGWEVWLDGQEITQFTYFQQAGGLLCDPVSVELTYGLERILIALQRVRGFADIKWTDEITYGDVNLQGEREHSHYYFEIADVDRLRQMFGLYEAECRSALAAGLVLPAYDHLLKCSHAFNVLDTRGAIGVTERASFFGRMRGMAREVAEAYVAQRQRLEFPLLKEDGRKKELGSRKQSGETNRLFLPSSPRALIFEIGAEELPAADLSSALAQLKELVPQKLSAARLVHGAINIAGTPRRLAVYVEDLAPAQSASEQAIKGPPANRAFDADGQPTQAAIGFARGKGVPVESLEVREMDGGKYAVAVVRETGRPAPEVLGEVLPDVIASLTFEKSMRWNASGISFSRPIRWLVALLGDSLIAFAYAGVVSGRTSRGLRPLGSPEIDIGSADQYHETMRAAGILLDPAERSRTIETEAKRLASGVGGEALIEPDLLAEVTNLVECPTPLIGEFESVYLNLPRDVLISVMKKHQRYFPVINHQSPVVSGSFSDVTRHSSPGALLPYFVAVRNGDSEHLDLVTDGNEHVIRARFADADFFVREDVKQPLESYRAKLGTLTFQVKLGSMLDKANRIERTTAALAPKLGLTEAETRTALRAAHLCKADLATRMVVEMTSLQGMVGREYALRSGEPPEVAQAIFEHYLPRPQSDTLPESKPGLAVGMADRLDSLAGLFAAGLAPSGSADPFALRRAALGIVQVLIGRELAFDVREGLAAAAALQPISIAVEVIAQAAEFVAGRLRVQLVDSGLRYDVVDAVLAERGSNPVRAKQAALELSAWVAKADWPQTLAAYSRCVRITRDQKQTYPISPDEFVEPAEKNLYAAYQSASARPFDTLDDFCHALLPMIPAISKFFDDVLVMTDDKAVRENRLGLLQGIAAMARGVADFSKLEGF
;
A
#
# COMPACT_ATOMS: atom_id res chain seq x y z
N MET A 1 -18.48 -23.89 31.15
CA MET A 1 -17.91 -24.20 32.49
C MET A 1 -18.77 -23.52 33.56
N SER A 2 -18.87 -24.05 34.78
CA SER A 2 -19.77 -23.52 35.82
C SER A 2 -19.29 -22.23 36.50
N ASN A 3 -18.05 -21.81 36.26
CA ASN A 3 -17.51 -20.46 36.54
C ASN A 3 -16.48 -20.11 35.44
N PRO A 4 -16.39 -18.84 35.00
CA PRO A 4 -15.37 -18.41 34.05
C PRO A 4 -13.97 -18.40 34.70
N PRO A 5 -12.88 -18.63 33.94
CA PRO A 5 -11.54 -18.70 34.51
C PRO A 5 -11.06 -17.35 35.04
N THR A 6 -10.32 -17.36 36.15
CA THR A 6 -9.70 -16.16 36.73
C THR A 6 -8.42 -15.79 35.96
N PHE A 7 -7.93 -14.55 36.12
CA PHE A 7 -6.70 -14.07 35.47
C PHE A 7 -5.49 -14.97 35.76
N GLN A 8 -5.28 -15.34 37.02
CA GLN A 8 -4.18 -16.24 37.40
C GLN A 8 -4.37 -17.66 36.83
N SER A 9 -5.61 -18.15 36.73
CA SER A 9 -5.89 -19.48 36.18
C SER A 9 -5.57 -19.54 34.68
N VAL A 10 -5.83 -18.47 33.93
CA VAL A 10 -5.48 -18.37 32.50
C VAL A 10 -3.97 -18.44 32.28
N ILE A 11 -3.20 -17.68 33.08
CA ILE A 11 -1.72 -17.73 33.01
C ILE A 11 -1.22 -19.15 33.26
N LEU A 12 -1.66 -19.79 34.35
CA LEU A 12 -1.24 -21.16 34.68
C LEU A 12 -1.63 -22.17 33.61
N ALA A 13 -2.79 -22.00 32.98
CA ALA A 13 -3.24 -22.86 31.89
C ALA A 13 -2.36 -22.73 30.64
N LEU A 14 -1.98 -21.50 30.26
CA LEU A 14 -1.06 -21.26 29.15
C LEU A 14 0.36 -21.76 29.44
N GLU A 15 0.88 -21.52 30.65
CA GLU A 15 2.19 -22.04 31.07
C GLU A 15 2.22 -23.56 30.98
N LYS A 16 1.20 -24.22 31.52
CA LYS A 16 1.08 -25.67 31.44
C LYS A 16 0.98 -26.15 29.99
N PHE A 17 0.11 -25.55 29.18
CA PHE A 17 -0.08 -25.94 27.78
C PHE A 17 1.22 -25.83 27.00
N TRP A 18 1.91 -24.69 27.06
CA TRP A 18 3.13 -24.48 26.28
C TRP A 18 4.33 -25.28 26.82
N ALA A 19 4.40 -25.54 28.12
CA ALA A 19 5.38 -26.47 28.69
C ALA A 19 5.19 -27.90 28.15
N GLU A 20 3.94 -28.38 28.07
CA GLU A 20 3.60 -29.68 27.48
C GLU A 20 3.95 -29.76 25.99
N HIS A 21 3.99 -28.61 25.30
CA HIS A 21 4.43 -28.47 23.90
C HIS A 21 5.93 -28.13 23.74
N GLY A 22 6.72 -28.33 24.80
CA GLY A 22 8.18 -28.26 24.74
C GLY A 22 8.77 -26.85 24.80
N CYS A 23 8.00 -25.85 25.23
CA CYS A 23 8.53 -24.52 25.52
C CYS A 23 9.24 -24.47 26.87
N LEU A 24 10.36 -23.75 26.93
CA LEU A 24 10.90 -23.24 28.17
C LEU A 24 9.95 -22.17 28.74
N ILE A 25 9.46 -22.36 29.97
CA ILE A 25 8.72 -21.31 30.66
C ILE A 25 9.70 -20.27 31.19
N TRP A 26 9.78 -19.14 30.50
CA TRP A 26 10.63 -18.01 30.87
C TRP A 26 9.90 -17.09 31.85
N GLN A 27 10.55 -16.02 32.30
CA GLN A 27 10.01 -15.08 33.28
C GLN A 27 9.91 -13.67 32.70
N PRO A 28 8.98 -12.83 33.19
CA PRO A 28 8.94 -11.41 32.89
C PRO A 28 10.31 -10.76 33.00
N TYR A 29 10.65 -9.86 32.08
CA TYR A 29 11.93 -9.18 32.14
C TYR A 29 11.93 -8.07 33.20
N TYR A 30 13.06 -7.86 33.86
CA TYR A 30 13.14 -6.99 35.05
C TYR A 30 13.22 -5.49 34.72
N THR A 31 13.10 -5.09 33.45
CA THR A 31 13.11 -3.70 32.97
C THR A 31 11.84 -3.43 32.19
N GLN A 32 11.40 -2.16 32.13
CA GLN A 32 10.23 -1.78 31.35
C GLN A 32 10.45 -2.08 29.86
N VAL A 33 9.51 -2.81 29.27
CA VAL A 33 9.46 -3.16 27.85
C VAL A 33 8.05 -2.90 27.32
N GLY A 34 7.93 -2.53 26.04
CA GLY A 34 6.62 -2.25 25.42
C GLY A 34 5.89 -3.49 24.88
N ALA A 35 6.60 -4.63 24.80
CA ALA A 35 6.09 -5.92 24.35
C ALA A 35 7.04 -7.07 24.75
N GLY A 36 6.52 -8.29 24.81
CA GLY A 36 7.28 -9.55 24.98
C GLY A 36 8.38 -9.75 23.95
N THR A 37 8.23 -9.18 22.76
CA THR A 37 9.25 -9.15 21.71
C THR A 37 10.57 -8.53 22.16
N MET A 38 10.52 -7.53 23.06
CA MET A 38 11.70 -6.81 23.54
C MET A 38 12.42 -7.54 24.68
N ASN A 39 11.86 -8.61 25.23
CA ASN A 39 12.58 -9.45 26.17
C ASN A 39 13.74 -10.13 25.41
N PRO A 40 14.95 -10.24 26.01
CA PRO A 40 16.06 -10.95 25.36
C PRO A 40 15.75 -12.41 25.02
N ALA A 41 14.77 -13.04 25.69
CA ALA A 41 14.26 -14.36 25.34
C ALA A 41 13.52 -14.42 24.00
N THR A 42 13.15 -13.27 23.41
CA THR A 42 12.69 -13.16 22.03
C THR A 42 13.76 -12.48 21.16
N PHE A 43 13.98 -11.17 21.33
CA PHE A 43 14.76 -10.37 20.38
C PHE A 43 16.15 -10.94 20.05
N LEU A 44 16.88 -11.42 21.08
CA LEU A 44 18.19 -12.02 20.86
C LEU A 44 18.08 -13.48 20.39
N ARG A 45 17.07 -14.23 20.86
CA ARG A 45 16.94 -15.67 20.60
C ARG A 45 16.37 -16.01 19.22
N VAL A 46 15.64 -15.10 18.59
CA VAL A 46 15.25 -15.25 17.17
C VAL A 46 16.46 -15.19 16.22
N LEU A 47 17.60 -14.64 16.68
CA LEU A 47 18.83 -14.54 15.91
C LEU A 47 19.65 -15.83 15.93
N GLY A 48 20.41 -16.05 14.86
CA GLY A 48 21.32 -17.18 14.71
C GLY A 48 20.61 -18.53 14.51
N PRO A 49 21.38 -19.61 14.31
CA PRO A 49 20.84 -20.91 13.88
C PRO A 49 20.24 -21.76 15.03
N GLU A 50 20.46 -21.38 16.29
CA GLU A 50 20.04 -22.18 17.44
C GLU A 50 18.51 -22.27 17.54
N PRO A 51 17.93 -23.48 17.72
CA PRO A 51 16.51 -23.64 17.98
C PRO A 51 16.14 -23.07 19.36
N TRP A 52 14.93 -22.54 19.47
CA TRP A 52 14.46 -21.89 20.68
C TRP A 52 12.94 -21.89 20.77
N ASN A 53 12.40 -22.61 21.76
CA ASN A 53 10.99 -22.58 22.10
C ASN A 53 10.83 -22.03 23.51
N ALA A 54 10.12 -20.92 23.68
CA ALA A 54 9.91 -20.29 24.98
C ALA A 54 8.52 -19.70 25.09
N ALA A 55 7.96 -19.71 26.30
CA ALA A 55 6.68 -19.08 26.62
C ALA A 55 6.74 -18.37 27.97
N TYR A 56 6.11 -17.20 28.12
CA TYR A 56 6.17 -16.40 29.34
C TYR A 56 5.15 -15.28 29.39
N VAL A 57 4.82 -14.81 30.58
CA VAL A 57 4.10 -13.54 30.78
C VAL A 57 5.07 -12.36 30.60
N GLU A 58 4.63 -11.29 29.95
CA GLU A 58 5.36 -10.02 29.88
C GLU A 58 4.46 -8.82 30.23
N PRO A 59 4.62 -8.20 31.41
CA PRO A 59 4.03 -6.92 31.74
C PRO A 59 4.59 -5.84 30.80
N SER A 60 3.76 -5.40 29.86
CA SER A 60 4.15 -4.52 28.77
C SER A 60 3.68 -3.10 29.03
N VAL A 61 4.62 -2.14 28.99
CA VAL A 61 4.40 -0.72 29.34
C VAL A 61 4.42 0.14 28.07
N ARG A 62 3.27 0.75 27.77
CA ARG A 62 3.03 1.66 26.65
C ARG A 62 2.50 3.00 27.18
N PRO A 63 3.38 3.96 27.47
CA PRO A 63 3.00 5.24 28.10
C PRO A 63 1.87 6.00 27.41
N ASP A 64 1.82 5.97 26.08
CA ASP A 64 0.81 6.60 25.22
C ASP A 64 -0.57 5.94 25.29
N ASP A 65 -0.63 4.68 25.69
CA ASP A 65 -1.86 3.92 25.84
C ASP A 65 -2.62 4.26 27.14
N GLY A 66 -2.02 5.03 28.06
CA GLY A 66 -2.63 5.39 29.33
C GLY A 66 -3.93 6.19 29.19
N ARG A 67 -4.94 5.89 30.02
CA ARG A 67 -6.26 6.55 29.98
C ARG A 67 -6.80 6.87 31.38
N TYR A 68 -5.91 7.08 32.36
CA TYR A 68 -6.27 7.46 33.74
C TYR A 68 -7.26 6.49 34.42
N GLY A 69 -7.34 5.24 33.94
CA GLY A 69 -8.29 4.25 34.44
C GLY A 69 -9.74 4.53 34.08
N GLU A 70 -10.00 5.43 33.12
CA GLU A 70 -11.36 5.78 32.67
C GLU A 70 -11.80 4.98 31.43
N ASN A 71 -10.85 4.47 30.65
CA ASN A 71 -11.14 3.62 29.49
C ASN A 71 -11.24 2.14 29.90
N PRO A 72 -12.27 1.39 29.47
CA PRO A 72 -12.45 -0.01 29.86
C PRO A 72 -11.43 -0.99 29.26
N ASN A 73 -10.71 -0.63 28.19
CA ASN A 73 -9.92 -1.56 27.38
C ASN A 73 -8.47 -1.11 27.13
N ARG A 74 -8.10 0.12 27.50
CA ARG A 74 -6.80 0.72 27.18
C ARG A 74 -6.06 1.09 28.46
N LEU A 75 -4.81 0.64 28.55
CA LEU A 75 -3.98 0.68 29.76
C LEU A 75 -2.55 1.07 29.39
N GLN A 76 -1.89 1.87 30.23
CA GLN A 76 -0.45 2.11 30.09
C GLN A 76 0.38 0.87 30.36
N GLN A 77 -0.12 -0.07 31.17
CA GLN A 77 0.49 -1.38 31.40
C GLN A 77 -0.55 -2.48 31.25
N HIS A 78 -0.26 -3.49 30.45
CA HIS A 78 -1.08 -4.69 30.28
C HIS A 78 -0.19 -5.95 30.28
N TYR A 79 -0.77 -7.12 30.46
CA TYR A 79 -0.03 -8.38 30.48
C TYR A 79 -0.17 -9.11 29.16
N GLN A 80 0.96 -9.25 28.47
CA GLN A 80 1.07 -10.15 27.33
C GLN A 80 1.39 -11.55 27.82
N TYR A 81 0.89 -12.56 27.11
CA TYR A 81 1.51 -13.88 27.14
C TYR A 81 2.24 -14.07 25.83
N GLN A 82 3.54 -14.33 25.90
CA GLN A 82 4.44 -14.38 24.77
C GLN A 82 4.84 -15.83 24.52
N VAL A 83 4.87 -16.24 23.25
CA VAL A 83 5.40 -17.53 22.80
C VAL A 83 6.32 -17.30 21.62
N ILE A 84 7.48 -17.95 21.64
CA ILE A 84 8.39 -18.06 20.48
C ILE A 84 8.57 -19.53 20.15
N LEU A 85 8.38 -19.88 18.89
CA LEU A 85 8.65 -21.20 18.33
C LEU A 85 9.69 -21.06 17.21
N LYS A 86 10.87 -21.63 17.41
CA LYS A 86 11.98 -21.54 16.45
C LYS A 86 12.66 -22.90 16.29
N PRO A 87 12.58 -23.52 15.10
CA PRO A 87 11.92 -23.05 13.87
C PRO A 87 10.38 -23.10 13.95
N ASP A 88 9.68 -22.64 12.90
CA ASP A 88 8.25 -22.92 12.66
C ASP A 88 7.95 -24.43 12.85
N PRO A 89 6.99 -24.81 13.72
CA PRO A 89 6.62 -26.20 13.93
C PRO A 89 5.86 -26.85 12.76
N GLY A 90 5.35 -26.06 11.81
CA GLY A 90 4.61 -26.55 10.64
C GLY A 90 3.07 -26.48 10.79
N ASN A 91 2.58 -26.32 12.02
CA ASN A 91 1.16 -26.18 12.37
C ASN A 91 0.91 -25.14 13.50
N PRO A 92 1.57 -23.97 13.49
CA PRO A 92 1.54 -23.05 14.64
C PRO A 92 0.15 -22.43 14.86
N GLN A 93 -0.66 -22.24 13.82
CA GLN A 93 -2.03 -21.75 13.97
C GLN A 93 -2.93 -22.81 14.65
N GLU A 94 -2.75 -24.10 14.36
CA GLU A 94 -3.48 -25.19 15.05
C GLU A 94 -3.10 -25.26 16.53
N LEU A 95 -1.81 -25.15 16.86
CA LEU A 95 -1.34 -25.11 18.26
C LEU A 95 -1.93 -23.90 19.00
N TYR A 96 -1.98 -22.74 18.35
CA TYR A 96 -2.61 -21.56 18.90
C TYR A 96 -4.09 -21.79 19.21
N LEU A 97 -4.86 -22.35 18.28
CA LEU A 97 -6.29 -22.63 18.50
C LEU A 97 -6.51 -23.63 19.65
N GLN A 98 -5.69 -24.68 19.72
CA GLN A 98 -5.71 -25.64 20.83
C GLN A 98 -5.40 -24.97 22.18
N SER A 99 -4.52 -23.95 22.19
CA SER A 99 -4.25 -23.18 23.40
C SER A 99 -5.47 -22.37 23.85
N LEU A 100 -6.29 -21.84 22.92
CA LEU A 100 -7.54 -21.16 23.25
C LEU A 100 -8.60 -22.15 23.78
N GLU A 101 -8.68 -23.34 23.21
CA GLU A 101 -9.54 -24.42 23.71
C GLU A 101 -9.17 -24.82 25.14
N ALA A 102 -7.87 -24.85 25.47
CA ALA A 102 -7.40 -25.08 26.82
C ALA A 102 -7.81 -23.98 27.82
N LEU A 103 -8.13 -22.78 27.34
CA LEU A 103 -8.72 -21.69 28.14
C LEU A 103 -10.25 -21.77 28.24
N GLY A 104 -10.88 -22.67 27.49
CA GLY A 104 -12.33 -22.82 27.41
C GLY A 104 -13.00 -22.03 26.29
N ILE A 105 -12.23 -21.50 25.33
CA ILE A 105 -12.76 -20.86 24.12
C ILE A 105 -12.92 -21.93 23.04
N ASN A 106 -14.15 -22.23 22.67
CA ASN A 106 -14.45 -23.18 21.61
C ASN A 106 -14.53 -22.46 20.24
N PRO A 107 -13.64 -22.74 19.27
CA PRO A 107 -13.68 -22.13 17.93
C PRO A 107 -15.02 -22.28 17.19
N ARG A 108 -15.86 -23.27 17.57
CA ARG A 108 -17.18 -23.46 16.99
C ARG A 108 -18.20 -22.42 17.44
N GLU A 109 -18.07 -21.94 18.67
CA GLU A 109 -19.02 -21.01 19.31
C GLU A 109 -18.72 -19.55 18.95
N HIS A 110 -17.50 -19.28 18.49
CA HIS A 110 -16.99 -17.95 18.21
C HIS A 110 -16.60 -17.76 16.74
N ASP A 111 -16.37 -16.52 16.35
CA ASP A 111 -15.81 -16.14 15.06
C ASP A 111 -14.35 -15.74 15.24
N LEU A 112 -13.46 -16.71 14.97
CA LEU A 112 -12.01 -16.53 15.01
C LEU A 112 -11.47 -16.19 13.62
N ARG A 113 -10.92 -14.99 13.45
CA ARG A 113 -10.35 -14.51 12.18
C ARG A 113 -8.88 -14.19 12.31
N PHE A 114 -8.13 -14.52 11.28
CA PHE A 114 -6.73 -14.13 11.10
C PHE A 114 -6.71 -13.02 10.05
N VAL A 115 -6.74 -11.78 10.53
CA VAL A 115 -6.77 -10.59 9.68
C VAL A 115 -5.33 -10.14 9.45
N GLU A 116 -4.95 -9.81 8.21
CA GLU A 116 -3.59 -9.35 7.95
C GLU A 116 -3.23 -8.15 8.83
N ASP A 117 -2.11 -8.31 9.53
CA ASP A 117 -1.37 -7.21 10.11
C ASP A 117 0.13 -7.56 10.10
N ASN A 118 0.91 -6.71 9.43
CA ASN A 118 2.35 -6.92 9.28
C ASN A 118 3.07 -6.13 10.37
N TRP A 119 3.80 -6.84 11.22
CA TRP A 119 4.46 -6.23 12.36
C TRP A 119 5.83 -5.66 12.00
N GLU A 120 6.09 -4.41 12.39
CA GLU A 120 7.40 -3.78 12.29
C GLU A 120 7.71 -3.00 13.58
N SER A 121 8.94 -3.15 14.07
CA SER A 121 9.53 -2.30 15.09
C SER A 121 10.73 -1.53 14.51
N PRO A 122 10.51 -0.29 14.03
CA PRO A 122 11.56 0.51 13.40
C PRO A 122 12.74 0.81 14.32
N ALA A 123 12.50 0.90 15.63
CA ALA A 123 13.52 1.17 16.64
C ALA A 123 14.45 -0.04 16.87
N LEU A 124 13.92 -1.26 16.71
CA LEU A 124 14.69 -2.49 16.90
C LEU A 124 15.21 -3.07 15.57
N GLY A 125 14.82 -2.50 14.43
CA GLY A 125 15.14 -3.06 13.11
C GLY A 125 14.60 -4.48 12.96
N ALA A 126 13.42 -4.73 13.52
CA ALA A 126 12.76 -6.03 13.50
C ALA A 126 11.44 -5.94 12.73
N TRP A 127 11.14 -6.95 11.92
CA TRP A 127 9.88 -7.03 11.21
C TRP A 127 9.53 -8.48 10.84
N GLY A 128 8.24 -8.71 10.65
CA GLY A 128 7.68 -9.98 10.22
C GLY A 128 6.32 -9.81 9.56
N LEU A 129 5.84 -10.88 8.94
CA LEU A 129 4.49 -10.94 8.39
C LEU A 129 3.63 -11.81 9.29
N GLY A 130 2.34 -11.54 9.35
CA GLY A 130 1.42 -12.35 10.11
C GLY A 130 0.00 -11.80 10.15
N TRP A 131 -0.61 -11.90 11.34
CA TRP A 131 -2.01 -11.58 11.55
C TRP A 131 -2.27 -10.99 12.94
N GLU A 132 -3.25 -10.11 12.99
CA GLU A 132 -4.07 -9.93 14.17
C GLU A 132 -5.13 -11.05 14.22
N VAL A 133 -5.29 -11.69 15.37
CA VAL A 133 -6.33 -12.69 15.60
C VAL A 133 -7.50 -12.07 16.33
N TRP A 134 -8.65 -12.06 15.67
CA TRP A 134 -9.89 -11.50 16.22
C TRP A 134 -10.81 -12.61 16.73
N LEU A 135 -11.35 -12.44 17.93
CA LEU A 135 -12.40 -13.24 18.53
C LEU A 135 -13.66 -12.37 18.61
N ASP A 136 -14.67 -12.66 17.79
CA ASP A 136 -15.92 -11.90 17.72
C ASP A 136 -15.70 -10.38 17.54
N GLY A 137 -14.75 -10.02 16.68
CA GLY A 137 -14.35 -8.63 16.41
C GLY A 137 -13.27 -8.07 17.36
N GLN A 138 -13.01 -8.72 18.50
CA GLN A 138 -11.99 -8.29 19.46
C GLN A 138 -10.63 -8.89 19.10
N GLU A 139 -9.65 -8.06 18.79
CA GLU A 139 -8.27 -8.48 18.63
C GLU A 139 -7.72 -9.02 19.97
N ILE A 140 -7.41 -10.31 20.03
CA ILE A 140 -6.93 -11.01 21.23
C ILE A 140 -5.47 -11.45 21.16
N THR A 141 -4.88 -11.55 19.96
CA THR A 141 -3.51 -12.04 19.77
C THR A 141 -2.87 -11.43 18.54
N GLN A 142 -1.57 -11.10 18.62
CA GLN A 142 -0.71 -10.88 17.45
C GLN A 142 0.03 -12.17 17.10
N PHE A 143 0.05 -12.51 15.81
CA PHE A 143 0.78 -13.66 15.25
C PHE A 143 1.82 -13.13 14.27
N THR A 144 3.10 -13.50 14.39
CA THR A 144 4.16 -12.93 13.54
C THR A 144 5.24 -13.96 13.19
N TYR A 145 5.62 -14.03 11.91
CA TYR A 145 6.81 -14.75 11.44
C TYR A 145 7.97 -13.79 11.23
N PHE A 146 8.93 -13.81 12.16
CA PHE A 146 10.10 -12.93 12.08
C PHE A 146 10.94 -13.19 10.83
N GLN A 147 11.07 -12.17 9.99
CA GLN A 147 11.98 -12.20 8.85
C GLN A 147 13.33 -11.55 9.20
N GLN A 148 13.29 -10.51 10.03
CA GLN A 148 14.49 -9.83 10.53
C GLN A 148 14.33 -9.37 11.97
N ALA A 149 15.47 -9.28 12.67
CA ALA A 149 15.62 -8.62 13.97
C ALA A 149 17.00 -7.97 14.06
N GLY A 150 17.11 -6.74 14.60
CA GLY A 150 18.38 -6.00 14.62
C GLY A 150 18.99 -5.77 13.25
N GLY A 151 18.18 -5.76 12.18
CA GLY A 151 18.66 -5.69 10.78
C GLY A 151 19.34 -6.97 10.27
N LEU A 152 19.34 -8.06 11.04
CA LEU A 152 19.84 -9.37 10.64
C LEU A 152 18.67 -10.27 10.21
N LEU A 153 18.92 -11.17 9.25
CA LEU A 153 17.94 -12.19 8.85
C LEU A 153 17.74 -13.19 10.00
N CYS A 154 16.47 -13.50 10.29
CA CYS A 154 16.14 -14.62 11.16
C CYS A 154 16.23 -15.91 10.33
N ASP A 155 17.14 -16.80 10.72
CA ASP A 155 17.35 -18.09 10.07
C ASP A 155 17.81 -19.15 11.10
N PRO A 156 16.93 -20.11 11.47
CA PRO A 156 15.59 -20.32 10.93
C PRO A 156 14.58 -19.23 11.35
N VAL A 157 13.50 -19.11 10.58
CA VAL A 157 12.37 -18.22 10.90
C VAL A 157 11.72 -18.64 12.22
N SER A 158 11.38 -17.64 13.03
CA SER A 158 10.71 -17.82 14.31
C SER A 158 9.26 -17.39 14.21
N VAL A 159 8.36 -18.14 14.84
CA VAL A 159 6.96 -17.78 15.02
C VAL A 159 6.79 -17.15 16.39
N GLU A 160 6.15 -16.00 16.42
CA GLU A 160 5.75 -15.28 17.61
C GLU A 160 4.23 -15.31 17.76
N LEU A 161 3.76 -15.67 18.96
CA LEU A 161 2.37 -15.55 19.39
C LEU A 161 2.32 -14.64 20.62
N THR A 162 1.55 -13.56 20.55
CA THR A 162 1.47 -12.57 21.62
C THR A 162 0.02 -12.35 22.00
N TYR A 163 -0.41 -13.00 23.07
CA TYR A 163 -1.79 -12.96 23.57
C TYR A 163 -1.99 -11.71 24.44
N GLY A 164 -3.10 -11.00 24.25
CA GLY A 164 -3.57 -9.94 25.14
C GLY A 164 -4.50 -10.53 26.21
N LEU A 165 -3.94 -10.82 27.40
CA LEU A 165 -4.64 -11.58 28.44
C LEU A 165 -5.91 -10.88 28.93
N GLU A 166 -5.87 -9.56 29.13
CA GLU A 166 -7.03 -8.79 29.57
C GLU A 166 -8.19 -8.89 28.58
N ARG A 167 -7.92 -8.79 27.28
CA ARG A 167 -8.96 -8.84 26.24
C ARG A 167 -9.61 -10.23 26.19
N ILE A 168 -8.80 -11.28 26.25
CA ILE A 168 -9.29 -12.68 26.34
C ILE A 168 -10.22 -12.84 27.56
N LEU A 169 -9.85 -12.30 28.72
CA LEU A 169 -10.62 -12.41 29.95
C LEU A 169 -11.87 -11.53 29.98
N ILE A 170 -11.85 -10.36 29.33
CA ILE A 170 -13.04 -9.53 29.14
C ILE A 170 -14.11 -10.34 28.41
N ALA A 171 -13.73 -11.02 27.31
CA ALA A 171 -14.63 -11.90 26.58
C ALA A 171 -15.09 -13.11 27.41
N LEU A 172 -14.15 -13.85 28.02
CA LEU A 172 -14.47 -15.08 28.77
C LEU A 172 -15.30 -14.85 30.04
N GLN A 173 -15.03 -13.76 30.78
CA GLN A 173 -15.77 -13.42 31.99
C GLN A 173 -17.02 -12.56 31.71
N ARG A 174 -17.20 -12.08 30.47
CA ARG A 174 -18.29 -11.17 30.05
C ARG A 174 -18.38 -9.93 30.93
N VAL A 175 -17.23 -9.35 31.24
CA VAL A 175 -17.14 -8.11 32.03
C VAL A 175 -17.05 -6.90 31.10
N ARG A 176 -17.33 -5.70 31.63
CA ARG A 176 -17.39 -4.48 30.80
C ARG A 176 -16.03 -3.87 30.49
N GLY A 177 -15.00 -4.24 31.23
CA GLY A 177 -13.65 -3.72 31.06
C GLY A 177 -12.68 -4.34 32.04
N PHE A 178 -11.43 -3.88 31.97
CA PHE A 178 -10.32 -4.48 32.68
C PHE A 178 -10.50 -4.47 34.21
N ALA A 179 -11.09 -3.41 34.78
CA ALA A 179 -11.21 -3.25 36.22
C ALA A 179 -12.04 -4.36 36.89
N ASP A 180 -13.04 -4.88 36.17
CA ASP A 180 -13.97 -5.88 36.67
C ASP A 180 -13.47 -7.32 36.47
N ILE A 181 -12.33 -7.52 35.79
CA ILE A 181 -11.75 -8.85 35.59
C ILE A 181 -11.42 -9.44 36.95
N LYS A 182 -11.89 -10.67 37.22
CA LYS A 182 -11.51 -11.43 38.40
C LYS A 182 -10.06 -11.90 38.29
N TRP A 183 -9.18 -11.33 39.11
CA TRP A 183 -7.80 -11.78 39.26
C TRP A 183 -7.76 -13.12 40.00
N THR A 184 -8.49 -13.18 41.11
CA THR A 184 -8.88 -14.38 41.85
C THR A 184 -10.40 -14.36 42.06
N ASP A 185 -10.97 -15.31 42.79
CA ASP A 185 -12.40 -15.27 43.12
C ASP A 185 -12.78 -14.06 44.01
N GLU A 186 -11.83 -13.47 44.73
CA GLU A 186 -12.05 -12.39 45.70
C GLU A 186 -11.46 -11.03 45.27
N ILE A 187 -10.42 -11.04 44.42
CA ILE A 187 -9.68 -9.84 44.03
C ILE A 187 -9.93 -9.55 42.55
N THR A 188 -10.30 -8.31 42.23
CA THR A 188 -10.42 -7.85 40.85
C THR A 188 -9.10 -7.28 40.34
N TYR A 189 -8.93 -7.21 39.03
CA TYR A 189 -7.79 -6.54 38.40
C TYR A 189 -7.80 -5.04 38.73
N GLY A 190 -8.98 -4.44 38.90
CA GLY A 190 -9.13 -3.05 39.36
C GLY A 190 -8.51 -2.83 40.74
N ASP A 191 -8.70 -3.75 41.67
CA ASP A 191 -8.09 -3.69 43.01
C ASP A 191 -6.55 -3.72 42.94
N VAL A 192 -5.99 -4.38 41.92
CA VAL A 192 -4.53 -4.55 41.75
C VAL A 192 -3.91 -3.39 40.98
N ASN A 193 -4.51 -2.95 39.86
CA ASN A 193 -3.84 -2.12 38.86
C ASN A 193 -4.50 -0.75 38.60
N LEU A 194 -5.74 -0.49 39.04
CA LEU A 194 -6.44 0.76 38.69
C LEU A 194 -5.72 2.02 39.19
N GLN A 195 -5.20 1.98 40.42
CA GLN A 195 -4.44 3.09 40.98
C GLN A 195 -3.12 3.31 40.22
N GLY A 196 -2.44 2.22 39.85
CA GLY A 196 -1.21 2.28 39.05
C GLY A 196 -1.46 2.90 37.68
N GLU A 197 -2.54 2.54 37.00
CA GLU A 197 -2.96 3.13 35.72
C GLU A 197 -3.16 4.65 35.82
N ARG A 198 -3.84 5.12 36.88
CA ARG A 198 -4.07 6.55 37.15
C ARG A 198 -2.80 7.34 37.36
N GLU A 199 -1.94 6.84 38.24
CA GLU A 199 -0.70 7.51 38.61
C GLU A 199 0.30 7.57 37.45
N HIS A 200 0.47 6.46 36.72
CA HIS A 200 1.37 6.43 35.57
C HIS A 200 0.85 7.25 34.40
N SER A 201 -0.46 7.24 34.13
CA SER A 201 -1.05 8.14 33.12
C SER A 201 -0.74 9.60 33.46
N HIS A 202 -1.04 10.03 34.69
CA HIS A 202 -0.75 11.39 35.13
C HIS A 202 0.74 11.72 35.02
N TYR A 203 1.62 10.79 35.39
CA TYR A 203 3.05 10.98 35.24
C TYR A 203 3.47 11.16 33.78
N TYR A 204 3.09 10.24 32.89
CA TYR A 204 3.52 10.24 31.50
C TYR A 204 2.95 11.39 30.69
N PHE A 205 1.74 11.84 30.97
CA PHE A 205 1.12 12.92 30.21
C PHE A 205 1.46 14.31 30.76
N GLU A 206 1.72 14.45 32.06
CA GLU A 206 1.74 15.78 32.70
C GLU A 206 3.03 16.07 33.48
N ILE A 207 3.53 15.09 34.25
CA ILE A 207 4.61 15.34 35.23
C ILE A 207 6.00 15.06 34.68
N ALA A 208 6.15 14.10 33.77
CA ALA A 208 7.46 13.66 33.31
C ALA A 208 8.24 14.82 32.65
N ASP A 209 9.46 15.03 33.14
CA ASP A 209 10.31 16.15 32.77
C ASP A 209 11.09 15.83 31.49
N VAL A 210 10.79 16.58 30.44
CA VAL A 210 11.30 16.38 29.08
C VAL A 210 12.82 16.51 29.01
N ASP A 211 13.40 17.49 29.70
CA ASP A 211 14.85 17.74 29.65
C ASP A 211 15.62 16.64 30.38
N ARG A 212 15.14 16.21 31.55
CA ARG A 212 15.72 15.07 32.27
C ARG A 212 15.61 13.78 31.47
N LEU A 213 14.47 13.51 30.84
CA LEU A 213 14.30 12.32 30.00
C LEU A 213 15.26 12.30 28.80
N ARG A 214 15.48 13.46 28.15
CA ARG A 214 16.49 13.60 27.09
C ARG A 214 17.90 13.32 27.59
N GLN A 215 18.26 13.82 28.78
CA GLN A 215 19.55 13.51 29.39
C GLN A 215 19.69 12.02 29.70
N MET A 216 18.67 11.40 30.28
CA MET A 216 18.65 9.97 30.58
C MET A 216 18.80 9.12 29.31
N PHE A 217 18.10 9.46 28.23
CA PHE A 217 18.28 8.79 26.94
C PHE A 217 19.74 8.85 26.48
N GLY A 218 20.36 10.03 26.51
CA GLY A 218 21.77 10.19 26.12
C GLY A 218 22.74 9.38 27.00
N LEU A 219 22.50 9.34 28.31
CA LEU A 219 23.30 8.55 29.25
C LEU A 219 23.14 7.04 29.00
N TYR A 220 21.92 6.56 28.78
CA TYR A 220 21.68 5.16 28.46
C TYR A 220 22.32 4.74 27.14
N GLU A 221 22.29 5.59 26.11
CA GLU A 221 23.01 5.32 24.86
C GLU A 221 24.52 5.20 25.10
N ALA A 222 25.11 6.09 25.91
CA ALA A 222 26.53 6.05 26.22
C ALA A 222 26.93 4.76 26.97
N GLU A 223 26.11 4.31 27.93
CA GLU A 223 26.32 3.04 28.63
C GLU A 223 26.16 1.82 27.72
N CYS A 224 25.17 1.84 26.82
CA CYS A 224 25.00 0.79 25.80
C CYS A 224 26.28 0.61 24.96
N ARG A 225 26.83 1.72 24.46
CA ARG A 225 28.08 1.71 23.67
C ARG A 225 29.28 1.28 24.51
N SER A 226 29.35 1.69 25.78
CA SER A 226 30.42 1.29 26.69
C SER A 226 30.41 -0.22 26.97
N ALA A 227 29.23 -0.79 27.18
CA ALA A 227 29.04 -2.23 27.34
C ALA A 227 29.40 -3.01 26.05
N LEU A 228 28.99 -2.52 24.88
CA LEU A 228 29.38 -3.11 23.59
C LEU A 228 30.89 -3.09 23.37
N ALA A 229 31.56 -1.97 23.67
CA ALA A 229 33.01 -1.86 23.57
C ALA A 229 33.75 -2.84 24.51
N ALA A 230 33.14 -3.18 25.65
CA ALA A 230 33.62 -4.21 26.58
C ALA A 230 33.22 -5.65 26.18
N GLY A 231 32.46 -5.84 25.09
CA GLY A 231 31.96 -7.15 24.65
C GLY A 231 30.82 -7.72 25.50
N LEU A 232 30.13 -6.89 26.28
CA LEU A 232 29.07 -7.27 27.21
C LEU A 232 27.69 -7.04 26.57
N VAL A 233 27.19 -8.06 25.88
CA VAL A 233 25.96 -7.99 25.06
C VAL A 233 24.69 -7.72 25.87
N LEU A 234 24.44 -8.49 26.93
CA LEU A 234 23.19 -8.34 27.71
C LEU A 234 23.10 -6.98 28.41
N PRO A 235 24.15 -6.47 29.09
CA PRO A 235 24.11 -5.11 29.65
C PRO A 235 23.88 -4.04 28.57
N ALA A 236 24.49 -4.17 27.39
CA ALA A 236 24.23 -3.27 26.28
C ALA A 236 22.75 -3.28 25.87
N TYR A 237 22.16 -4.48 25.77
CA TYR A 237 20.74 -4.63 25.45
C TYR A 237 19.83 -3.99 26.51
N ASP A 238 20.14 -4.14 27.80
CA ASP A 238 19.36 -3.51 28.88
C ASP A 238 19.33 -1.98 28.75
N HIS A 239 20.45 -1.38 28.37
CA HIS A 239 20.52 0.06 28.13
C HIS A 239 19.79 0.50 26.87
N LEU A 240 19.75 -0.33 25.82
CA LEU A 240 18.88 -0.11 24.67
C LEU A 240 17.39 -0.12 25.06
N LEU A 241 16.95 -1.07 25.90
CA LEU A 241 15.56 -1.12 26.38
C LEU A 241 15.20 0.14 27.17
N LYS A 242 16.11 0.62 28.04
CA LYS A 242 15.93 1.88 28.77
C LYS A 242 15.87 3.10 27.83
N CYS A 243 16.65 3.13 26.76
CA CYS A 243 16.52 4.15 25.71
C CYS A 243 15.11 4.12 25.09
N SER A 244 14.62 2.93 24.75
CA SER A 244 13.30 2.75 24.15
C SER A 244 12.18 3.24 25.07
N HIS A 245 12.22 2.87 26.36
CA HIS A 245 11.20 3.34 27.31
C HIS A 245 11.28 4.85 27.54
N ALA A 246 12.48 5.43 27.70
CA ALA A 246 12.65 6.87 27.82
C ALA A 246 12.13 7.63 26.59
N PHE A 247 12.35 7.08 25.39
CA PHE A 247 11.80 7.62 24.15
C PHE A 247 10.26 7.57 24.16
N ASN A 248 9.64 6.44 24.55
CA ASN A 248 8.19 6.33 24.58
C ASN A 248 7.56 7.39 25.51
N VAL A 249 8.15 7.62 26.69
CA VAL A 249 7.66 8.68 27.60
C VAL A 249 7.84 10.08 26.99
N LEU A 250 8.94 10.35 26.29
CA LEU A 250 9.14 11.62 25.57
C LEU A 250 8.10 11.83 24.47
N ASP A 251 7.76 10.77 23.73
CA ASP A 251 6.77 10.81 22.65
C ASP A 251 5.37 11.06 23.22
N THR A 252 5.01 10.38 24.32
CA THR A 252 3.76 10.60 25.06
C THR A 252 3.62 12.01 25.61
N ARG A 253 4.73 12.64 26.05
CA ARG A 253 4.74 14.06 26.45
C ARG A 253 4.51 15.02 25.29
N GLY A 254 4.45 14.54 24.04
CA GLY A 254 4.30 15.36 22.84
C GLY A 254 5.55 16.21 22.57
N ALA A 255 6.71 15.83 23.10
CA ALA A 255 7.94 16.59 23.01
C ALA A 255 8.76 16.28 21.76
N ILE A 256 8.37 15.25 20.99
CA ILE A 256 9.12 14.73 19.85
C ILE A 256 8.39 15.06 18.54
N GLY A 257 9.06 15.81 17.67
CA GLY A 257 8.59 16.08 16.31
C GLY A 257 8.81 14.91 15.33
N VAL A 258 8.20 14.93 14.14
CA VAL A 258 8.33 13.86 13.12
C VAL A 258 9.80 13.62 12.71
N THR A 259 10.57 14.68 12.51
CA THR A 259 11.99 14.59 12.14
C THR A 259 12.87 14.10 13.30
N GLU A 260 12.54 14.53 14.53
CA GLU A 260 13.24 14.10 15.74
C GLU A 260 12.95 12.62 16.04
N ARG A 261 11.71 12.17 15.86
CA ARG A 261 11.30 10.75 15.97
C ARG A 261 12.15 9.86 15.07
N ALA A 262 12.32 10.26 13.80
CA ALA A 262 13.18 9.53 12.86
C ALA A 262 14.65 9.45 13.33
N SER A 263 15.17 10.51 13.97
CA SER A 263 16.52 10.53 14.54
C SER A 263 16.65 9.57 15.73
N PHE A 264 15.70 9.57 16.67
CA PHE A 264 15.66 8.64 17.80
C PHE A 264 15.59 7.18 17.33
N PHE A 265 14.71 6.87 16.38
CA PHE A 265 14.64 5.54 15.78
C PHE A 265 15.93 5.15 15.06
N GLY A 266 16.58 6.07 14.36
CA GLY A 266 17.88 5.82 13.73
C GLY A 266 18.96 5.42 14.74
N ARG A 267 19.04 6.13 15.88
CA ARG A 267 19.99 5.84 16.96
C ARG A 267 19.71 4.49 17.64
N MET A 268 18.46 4.24 18.02
CA MET A 268 18.06 2.96 18.63
C MET A 268 18.27 1.78 17.67
N ARG A 269 17.95 1.95 16.39
CA ARG A 269 18.18 0.93 15.36
C ARG A 269 19.66 0.62 15.18
N GLY A 270 20.52 1.64 15.22
CA GLY A 270 21.97 1.47 15.20
C GLY A 270 22.46 0.61 16.37
N MET A 271 22.05 0.96 17.60
CA MET A 271 22.38 0.17 18.80
C MET A 271 21.81 -1.25 18.74
N ALA A 272 20.55 -1.42 18.31
CA ALA A 272 19.90 -2.73 18.18
C ALA A 272 20.66 -3.65 17.22
N ARG A 273 21.14 -3.09 16.10
CA ARG A 273 21.98 -3.80 15.14
C ARG A 273 23.32 -4.20 15.73
N GLU A 274 24.03 -3.28 16.38
CA GLU A 274 25.32 -3.58 17.02
C GLU A 274 25.18 -4.66 18.10
N VAL A 275 24.12 -4.60 18.92
CA VAL A 275 23.81 -5.63 19.91
C VAL A 275 23.51 -6.98 19.25
N ALA A 276 22.71 -7.01 18.18
CA ALA A 276 22.37 -8.23 17.45
C ALA A 276 23.61 -8.88 16.83
N GLU A 277 24.47 -8.10 16.17
CA GLU A 277 25.74 -8.57 15.58
C GLU A 277 26.68 -9.10 16.67
N ALA A 278 26.82 -8.38 17.80
CA ALA A 278 27.64 -8.80 18.93
C ALA A 278 27.11 -10.08 19.58
N TYR A 279 25.78 -10.23 19.71
CA TYR A 279 25.13 -11.43 20.22
C TYR A 279 25.43 -12.63 19.34
N VAL A 280 25.16 -12.55 18.03
CA VAL A 280 25.42 -13.67 17.10
C VAL A 280 26.89 -14.04 17.10
N ALA A 281 27.80 -13.06 17.08
CA ALA A 281 29.24 -13.32 17.18
C ALA A 281 29.63 -13.99 18.50
N GLN A 282 29.01 -13.62 19.62
CA GLN A 282 29.21 -14.26 20.92
C GLN A 282 28.72 -15.71 20.90
N ARG A 283 27.52 -15.99 20.36
CA ARG A 283 26.99 -17.36 20.22
C ARG A 283 27.87 -18.21 19.31
N GLN A 284 28.39 -17.65 18.22
CA GLN A 284 29.31 -18.33 17.32
C GLN A 284 30.64 -18.67 17.99
N ARG A 285 31.21 -17.77 18.81
CA ARG A 285 32.41 -18.05 19.61
C ARG A 285 32.21 -19.18 20.63
N LEU A 286 30.99 -19.35 21.10
CA LEU A 286 30.57 -20.46 21.97
C LEU A 286 30.16 -21.70 21.16
N GLU A 287 30.40 -21.71 19.85
CA GLU A 287 30.08 -22.80 18.93
C GLU A 287 28.59 -23.17 18.89
N PHE A 288 27.70 -22.19 19.13
CA PHE A 288 26.23 -22.35 19.13
C PHE A 288 25.77 -23.55 20.00
N PRO A 289 25.90 -23.47 21.34
CA PRO A 289 25.79 -24.64 22.23
C PRO A 289 24.42 -25.32 22.26
N LEU A 290 23.35 -24.69 21.75
CA LEU A 290 22.01 -25.29 21.62
C LEU A 290 21.81 -26.02 20.28
N LEU A 291 22.74 -25.89 19.32
CA LEU A 291 22.75 -26.74 18.14
C LEU A 291 23.19 -28.15 18.55
N LYS A 292 22.27 -29.11 18.47
CA LYS A 292 22.59 -30.53 18.66
C LYS A 292 23.34 -31.06 17.43
N GLU A 293 24.51 -31.70 17.62
CA GLU A 293 25.32 -32.28 16.53
C GLU A 293 24.55 -33.26 15.62
N ASP A 294 23.50 -33.90 16.15
CA ASP A 294 22.68 -34.88 15.44
C ASP A 294 21.67 -34.29 14.44
N GLY A 295 21.43 -32.97 14.47
CA GLY A 295 20.42 -32.32 13.62
C GLY A 295 20.78 -32.32 12.13
N ARG A 296 22.07 -32.18 11.81
CA ARG A 296 22.54 -32.16 10.39
C ARG A 296 22.45 -33.51 9.68
N LYS A 297 22.34 -34.63 10.40
CA LYS A 297 22.24 -35.97 9.81
C LYS A 297 20.83 -36.55 9.77
N LYS A 298 19.87 -36.00 10.53
CA LYS A 298 18.47 -36.48 10.50
C LYS A 298 17.55 -35.73 9.53
N GLU A 299 17.84 -34.48 9.17
CA GLU A 299 17.03 -33.77 8.16
C GLU A 299 17.46 -34.04 6.70
N LEU A 300 18.67 -34.55 6.50
CA LEU A 300 19.10 -35.18 5.23
C LEU A 300 18.95 -36.72 5.25
N GLY A 301 18.33 -37.24 6.32
CA GLY A 301 17.96 -38.64 6.43
C GLY A 301 16.75 -38.89 5.55
N SER A 302 17.01 -39.36 4.34
CA SER A 302 16.05 -39.97 3.43
C SER A 302 14.84 -40.55 4.19
N ARG A 303 13.68 -39.89 4.14
CA ARG A 303 12.46 -40.67 3.96
C ARG A 303 12.71 -41.39 2.65
N LYS A 304 13.21 -42.63 2.76
CA LYS A 304 13.10 -43.61 1.68
C LYS A 304 11.68 -43.42 1.18
N GLN A 305 11.56 -43.00 -0.07
CA GLN A 305 10.36 -43.24 -0.84
C GLN A 305 9.97 -44.67 -0.50
N SER A 306 8.91 -44.85 0.30
CA SER A 306 8.12 -46.04 0.17
C SER A 306 7.60 -45.94 -1.25
N GLY A 307 8.38 -46.50 -2.18
CA GLY A 307 7.95 -46.80 -3.52
C GLY A 307 6.85 -47.82 -3.41
N GLU A 308 5.67 -47.39 -2.96
CA GLU A 308 4.51 -47.75 -3.74
C GLU A 308 4.76 -47.07 -5.07
N THR A 309 5.19 -47.88 -6.03
CA THR A 309 4.99 -47.61 -7.45
C THR A 309 3.50 -47.30 -7.62
N ASN A 310 3.12 -46.05 -7.38
CA ASN A 310 1.83 -45.52 -7.77
C ASN A 310 1.85 -45.69 -9.28
N ARG A 311 1.15 -46.70 -9.77
CA ARG A 311 0.89 -46.85 -11.19
C ARG A 311 0.28 -45.52 -11.60
N LEU A 312 1.05 -44.71 -12.34
CA LEU A 312 0.51 -43.54 -13.02
C LEU A 312 -0.64 -44.06 -13.87
N PHE A 313 -1.86 -43.84 -13.39
CA PHE A 313 -3.01 -44.05 -14.23
C PHE A 313 -2.95 -42.91 -15.24
N LEU A 314 -2.53 -43.24 -16.45
CA LEU A 314 -2.44 -42.26 -17.52
C LEU A 314 -3.84 -42.15 -18.11
N PRO A 315 -4.51 -40.99 -18.00
CA PRO A 315 -5.80 -40.82 -18.63
C PRO A 315 -5.67 -41.09 -20.13
N SER A 316 -6.63 -41.80 -20.70
CA SER A 316 -6.66 -42.13 -22.13
C SER A 316 -7.52 -41.16 -22.95
N SER A 317 -8.25 -40.27 -22.27
CA SER A 317 -9.13 -39.26 -22.84
C SER A 317 -8.96 -37.94 -22.10
N PRO A 318 -9.44 -36.80 -22.64
CA PRO A 318 -9.49 -35.55 -21.90
C PRO A 318 -10.24 -35.70 -20.57
N ARG A 319 -9.74 -35.05 -19.51
CA ARG A 319 -10.31 -35.06 -18.15
C ARG A 319 -10.13 -33.70 -17.49
N ALA A 320 -10.94 -33.41 -16.47
CA ALA A 320 -10.78 -32.20 -15.68
C ALA A 320 -9.48 -32.23 -14.87
N LEU A 321 -8.78 -31.09 -14.76
CA LEU A 321 -7.66 -30.88 -13.84
C LEU A 321 -8.13 -29.99 -12.68
N ILE A 322 -7.82 -30.39 -11.46
CA ILE A 322 -7.86 -29.51 -10.28
C ILE A 322 -6.46 -29.31 -9.74
N PHE A 323 -6.11 -28.06 -9.47
CA PHE A 323 -4.91 -27.67 -8.76
C PHE A 323 -5.26 -26.66 -7.65
N GLU A 324 -5.07 -27.06 -6.40
CA GLU A 324 -5.29 -26.24 -5.21
C GLU A 324 -3.96 -25.92 -4.52
N ILE A 325 -3.75 -24.63 -4.23
CA ILE A 325 -2.67 -24.15 -3.36
C ILE A 325 -3.29 -23.77 -2.04
N GLY A 326 -3.06 -24.59 -1.02
CA GLY A 326 -3.53 -24.37 0.34
C GLY A 326 -2.51 -23.65 1.19
N ALA A 327 -2.90 -22.52 1.78
CA ALA A 327 -2.04 -21.70 2.61
C ALA A 327 -2.70 -21.37 3.96
N GLU A 328 -1.92 -20.85 4.90
CA GLU A 328 -2.46 -20.02 5.98
C GLU A 328 -3.17 -18.78 5.39
N GLU A 329 -4.00 -18.08 6.16
CA GLU A 329 -4.88 -17.02 5.67
C GLU A 329 -4.14 -15.92 4.89
N LEU A 330 -4.34 -15.89 3.57
CA LEU A 330 -3.85 -14.86 2.68
C LEU A 330 -4.53 -13.53 2.99
N PRO A 331 -3.79 -12.41 2.91
CA PRO A 331 -4.37 -11.10 2.87
C PRO A 331 -5.44 -10.94 1.78
N ALA A 332 -6.45 -10.12 2.03
CA ALA A 332 -7.55 -9.90 1.08
C ALA A 332 -7.07 -9.35 -0.27
N ALA A 333 -6.07 -8.47 -0.27
CA ALA A 333 -5.46 -7.91 -1.47
C ALA A 333 -4.57 -8.94 -2.20
N ASP A 334 -3.80 -9.74 -1.47
CA ASP A 334 -2.96 -10.80 -2.04
C ASP A 334 -3.79 -11.89 -2.69
N LEU A 335 -4.93 -12.26 -2.11
CA LEU A 335 -5.89 -13.17 -2.74
C LEU A 335 -6.39 -12.63 -4.08
N SER A 336 -6.86 -11.38 -4.12
CA SER A 336 -7.29 -10.74 -5.37
C SER A 336 -6.18 -10.70 -6.41
N SER A 337 -4.96 -10.34 -6.00
CA SER A 337 -3.78 -10.30 -6.88
C SER A 337 -3.42 -11.68 -7.42
N ALA A 338 -3.39 -12.71 -6.57
CA ALA A 338 -3.08 -14.07 -6.97
C ALA A 338 -4.12 -14.63 -7.96
N LEU A 339 -5.41 -14.38 -7.72
CA LEU A 339 -6.47 -14.81 -8.63
C LEU A 339 -6.35 -14.12 -10.01
N ALA A 340 -6.00 -12.84 -10.05
CA ALA A 340 -5.74 -12.13 -11.30
C ALA A 340 -4.51 -12.69 -12.04
N GLN A 341 -3.40 -12.91 -11.33
CA GLN A 341 -2.18 -13.50 -11.90
C GLN A 341 -2.43 -14.92 -12.43
N LEU A 342 -3.15 -15.77 -11.70
CA LEU A 342 -3.46 -17.14 -12.14
C LEU A 342 -4.31 -17.18 -13.41
N LYS A 343 -5.24 -16.22 -13.59
CA LYS A 343 -6.04 -16.09 -14.83
C LYS A 343 -5.17 -15.82 -16.06
N GLU A 344 -4.02 -15.19 -15.91
CA GLU A 344 -3.07 -14.92 -17.00
C GLU A 344 -2.03 -16.04 -17.14
N LEU A 345 -1.46 -16.50 -16.01
CA LEU A 345 -0.36 -17.45 -15.98
C LEU A 345 -0.77 -18.86 -16.40
N VAL A 346 -1.90 -19.38 -15.91
CA VAL A 346 -2.30 -20.77 -16.17
C VAL A 346 -2.52 -21.03 -17.67
N PRO A 347 -3.31 -20.22 -18.42
CA PRO A 347 -3.46 -20.43 -19.86
C PRO A 347 -2.13 -20.36 -20.62
N GLN A 348 -1.26 -19.40 -20.25
CA GLN A 348 0.05 -19.25 -20.88
C GLN A 348 0.95 -20.48 -20.66
N LYS A 349 1.01 -20.99 -19.42
CA LYS A 349 1.85 -22.13 -19.06
C LYS A 349 1.34 -23.43 -19.68
N LEU A 350 0.01 -23.66 -19.72
CA LEU A 350 -0.57 -24.83 -20.39
C LEU A 350 -0.34 -24.79 -21.91
N SER A 351 -0.48 -23.60 -22.53
CA SER A 351 -0.19 -23.40 -23.95
C SER A 351 1.30 -23.63 -24.28
N ALA A 352 2.22 -23.08 -23.47
CA ALA A 352 3.65 -23.33 -23.60
C ALA A 352 4.00 -24.82 -23.42
N ALA A 353 3.29 -25.49 -22.52
CA ALA A 353 3.36 -26.94 -22.34
C ALA A 353 2.68 -27.73 -23.47
N ARG A 354 2.04 -27.07 -24.44
CA ARG A 354 1.29 -27.67 -25.57
C ARG A 354 0.20 -28.65 -25.13
N LEU A 355 -0.39 -28.42 -23.96
CA LEU A 355 -1.53 -29.17 -23.45
C LEU A 355 -2.82 -28.47 -23.88
N VAL A 356 -3.59 -29.15 -24.74
CA VAL A 356 -4.91 -28.66 -25.15
C VAL A 356 -5.87 -28.77 -23.98
N HIS A 357 -6.70 -27.75 -23.76
CA HIS A 357 -7.63 -27.69 -22.65
C HIS A 357 -8.93 -26.99 -23.03
N GLY A 358 -9.98 -27.23 -22.25
CA GLY A 358 -11.26 -26.52 -22.28
C GLY A 358 -11.23 -25.24 -21.45
N ALA A 359 -12.37 -24.89 -20.84
CA ALA A 359 -12.49 -23.69 -20.01
C ALA A 359 -11.60 -23.76 -18.75
N ILE A 360 -11.09 -22.61 -18.31
CA ILE A 360 -10.29 -22.47 -17.10
C ILE A 360 -11.09 -21.60 -16.12
N ASN A 361 -11.41 -22.18 -14.97
CA ASN A 361 -12.11 -21.53 -13.87
C ASN A 361 -11.12 -21.32 -12.71
N ILE A 362 -10.87 -20.05 -12.37
CA ILE A 362 -9.99 -19.65 -11.27
C ILE A 362 -10.85 -19.09 -10.14
N ALA A 363 -10.75 -19.70 -8.96
CA ALA A 363 -11.49 -19.31 -7.77
C ALA A 363 -10.59 -19.39 -6.53
N GLY A 364 -11.03 -18.87 -5.40
CA GLY A 364 -10.22 -18.90 -4.19
C GLY A 364 -10.89 -18.27 -2.99
N THR A 365 -10.37 -18.62 -1.82
CA THR A 365 -10.77 -18.13 -0.49
C THR A 365 -9.50 -17.72 0.27
N PRO A 366 -9.58 -17.08 1.44
CA PRO A 366 -8.36 -16.69 2.18
C PRO A 366 -7.36 -17.82 2.37
N ARG A 367 -7.79 -19.09 2.44
CA ARG A 367 -6.91 -20.23 2.71
C ARG A 367 -6.56 -21.07 1.48
N ARG A 368 -7.11 -20.75 0.31
CA ARG A 368 -6.87 -21.54 -0.89
C ARG A 368 -7.00 -20.78 -2.20
N LEU A 369 -6.12 -21.10 -3.14
CA LEU A 369 -6.25 -20.74 -4.56
C LEU A 369 -6.59 -22.01 -5.34
N ALA A 370 -7.62 -21.98 -6.17
CA ALA A 370 -8.10 -23.15 -6.91
C ALA A 370 -8.13 -22.88 -8.41
N VAL A 371 -7.52 -23.77 -9.17
CA VAL A 371 -7.45 -23.78 -10.63
C VAL A 371 -8.17 -25.03 -11.13
N TYR A 372 -9.31 -24.84 -11.76
CA TYR A 372 -10.07 -25.93 -12.39
C TYR A 372 -10.02 -25.77 -13.91
N VAL A 373 -9.60 -26.82 -14.61
CA VAL A 373 -9.46 -26.82 -16.07
C VAL A 373 -10.28 -27.96 -16.66
N GLU A 374 -11.22 -27.64 -17.53
CA GLU A 374 -12.05 -28.63 -18.22
C GLU A 374 -11.29 -29.30 -19.36
N ASP A 375 -11.65 -30.55 -19.69
CA ASP A 375 -11.20 -31.27 -20.89
C ASP A 375 -9.69 -31.17 -21.19
N LEU A 376 -8.85 -31.25 -20.16
CA LEU A 376 -7.39 -31.23 -20.35
C LEU A 376 -6.93 -32.50 -21.04
N ALA A 377 -6.20 -32.34 -22.14
CA ALA A 377 -5.70 -33.44 -22.94
C ALA A 377 -4.83 -34.40 -22.12
N PRO A 378 -4.92 -35.73 -22.37
CA PRO A 378 -4.17 -36.72 -21.62
C PRO A 378 -2.66 -36.70 -21.86
N ALA A 379 -2.22 -36.04 -22.94
CA ALA A 379 -0.82 -35.91 -23.32
C ALA A 379 -0.59 -34.58 -24.05
N GLN A 380 0.67 -34.15 -24.01
CA GLN A 380 1.17 -33.03 -24.78
C GLN A 380 0.98 -33.29 -26.29
N SER A 381 0.60 -32.27 -27.05
CA SER A 381 0.55 -32.41 -28.51
C SER A 381 1.96 -32.58 -29.09
N ALA A 382 2.10 -33.52 -30.03
CA ALA A 382 3.37 -33.73 -30.73
C ALA A 382 3.73 -32.49 -31.56
N SER A 383 5.03 -32.20 -31.65
CA SER A 383 5.52 -31.06 -32.42
C SER A 383 6.59 -31.50 -33.41
N GLU A 384 6.54 -30.92 -34.61
CA GLU A 384 7.54 -31.09 -35.65
C GLU A 384 8.18 -29.74 -35.92
N GLN A 385 9.46 -29.57 -35.58
CA GLN A 385 10.22 -28.36 -35.85
C GLN A 385 11.22 -28.58 -36.98
N ALA A 386 11.12 -27.73 -38.01
CA ALA A 386 12.06 -27.69 -39.12
C ALA A 386 13.19 -26.70 -38.79
N ILE A 387 14.33 -27.20 -38.33
CA ILE A 387 15.48 -26.38 -37.93
C ILE A 387 16.41 -26.18 -39.11
N LYS A 388 16.59 -24.92 -39.52
CA LYS A 388 17.48 -24.53 -40.62
C LYS A 388 18.95 -24.79 -40.27
N GLY A 389 19.62 -25.54 -41.12
CA GLY A 389 21.04 -25.87 -41.03
C GLY A 389 21.87 -25.18 -42.12
N PRO A 390 23.06 -25.71 -42.44
CA PRO A 390 23.93 -25.12 -43.45
C PRO A 390 23.30 -25.12 -44.86
N PRO A 391 23.69 -24.20 -45.76
CA PRO A 391 23.29 -24.21 -47.16
C PRO A 391 23.50 -25.59 -47.80
N ALA A 392 22.58 -26.03 -48.65
CA ALA A 392 22.58 -27.39 -49.21
C ALA A 392 23.88 -27.71 -49.97
N ASN A 393 24.46 -26.72 -50.65
CA ASN A 393 25.75 -26.82 -51.36
C ASN A 393 26.99 -26.93 -50.45
N ARG A 394 26.83 -26.70 -49.14
CA ARG A 394 27.86 -26.91 -48.12
C ARG A 394 27.54 -28.12 -47.24
N ALA A 395 26.27 -28.53 -47.18
CA ALA A 395 25.80 -29.68 -46.44
C ALA A 395 26.05 -31.00 -47.18
N PHE A 396 25.99 -30.99 -48.51
CA PHE A 396 26.22 -32.17 -49.36
C PHE A 396 27.28 -31.86 -50.42
N ASP A 397 28.15 -32.83 -50.72
CA ASP A 397 29.19 -32.70 -51.75
C ASP A 397 28.64 -32.97 -53.18
N ALA A 398 29.53 -32.93 -54.18
CA ALA A 398 29.16 -33.09 -55.59
C ALA A 398 28.60 -34.49 -55.93
N ASP A 399 28.87 -35.50 -55.09
CA ASP A 399 28.37 -36.87 -55.23
C ASP A 399 27.12 -37.11 -54.35
N GLY A 400 26.61 -36.07 -53.68
CA GLY A 400 25.42 -36.11 -52.83
C GLY A 400 25.67 -36.69 -51.44
N GLN A 401 26.93 -36.87 -51.02
CA GLN A 401 27.27 -37.38 -49.70
C GLN A 401 27.32 -36.26 -48.65
N PRO A 402 26.88 -36.51 -47.39
CA PRO A 402 26.86 -35.50 -46.35
C PRO A 402 28.27 -35.09 -45.92
N THR A 403 28.55 -33.79 -45.92
CA THR A 403 29.83 -33.24 -45.48
C THR A 403 29.95 -33.24 -43.96
N GLN A 404 31.15 -32.97 -43.43
CA GLN A 404 31.35 -32.80 -41.98
C GLN A 404 30.45 -31.72 -41.36
N ALA A 405 30.04 -30.71 -42.15
CA ALA A 405 29.11 -29.68 -41.70
C ALA A 405 27.69 -30.22 -41.49
N ALA A 406 27.21 -31.08 -42.39
CA ALA A 406 25.92 -31.76 -42.24
C ALA A 406 25.93 -32.80 -41.10
N ILE A 407 27.02 -33.57 -40.98
CA ILE A 407 27.18 -34.57 -39.90
C ILE A 407 27.23 -33.89 -38.54
N GLY A 408 27.99 -32.81 -38.40
CA GLY A 408 28.06 -32.02 -37.16
C GLY A 408 26.72 -31.38 -36.79
N PHE A 409 26.00 -30.85 -37.79
CA PHE A 409 24.66 -30.28 -37.59
C PHE A 409 23.64 -31.34 -37.17
N ALA A 410 23.57 -32.49 -37.85
CA ALA A 410 22.67 -33.59 -37.52
C ALA A 410 22.92 -34.12 -36.10
N ARG A 411 24.19 -34.35 -35.74
CA ARG A 411 24.60 -34.77 -34.39
C ARG A 411 24.21 -33.73 -33.34
N GLY A 412 24.40 -32.44 -33.62
CA GLY A 412 24.01 -31.34 -32.72
C GLY A 412 22.50 -31.19 -32.52
N LYS A 413 21.68 -31.80 -33.39
CA LYS A 413 20.21 -31.81 -33.32
C LYS A 413 19.62 -33.18 -32.98
N GLY A 414 20.47 -34.18 -32.71
CA GLY A 414 20.03 -35.52 -32.28
C GLY A 414 19.31 -36.35 -33.35
N VAL A 415 19.48 -36.01 -34.64
CA VAL A 415 18.85 -36.72 -35.77
C VAL A 415 19.91 -37.45 -36.61
N PRO A 416 19.59 -38.59 -37.26
CA PRO A 416 20.47 -39.22 -38.23
C PRO A 416 20.83 -38.27 -39.37
N VAL A 417 22.07 -38.30 -39.87
CA VAL A 417 22.46 -37.42 -40.99
C VAL A 417 21.68 -37.73 -42.27
N GLU A 418 21.24 -38.99 -42.43
CA GLU A 418 20.39 -39.41 -43.55
C GLU A 418 18.96 -38.83 -43.49
N SER A 419 18.52 -38.30 -42.34
CA SER A 419 17.19 -37.72 -42.18
C SER A 419 17.16 -36.20 -42.35
N LEU A 420 18.28 -35.60 -42.80
CA LEU A 420 18.31 -34.18 -43.16
C LEU A 420 17.61 -33.96 -44.49
N GLU A 421 16.65 -33.04 -44.52
CA GLU A 421 15.92 -32.68 -45.74
C GLU A 421 16.49 -31.41 -46.36
N VAL A 422 16.48 -31.29 -47.70
CA VAL A 422 16.80 -30.01 -48.35
C VAL A 422 15.50 -29.24 -48.57
N ARG A 423 15.31 -28.13 -47.86
CA ARG A 423 14.15 -27.24 -48.03
C ARG A 423 14.60 -25.87 -48.52
N GLU A 424 13.73 -25.22 -49.28
CA GLU A 424 13.92 -23.85 -49.74
C GLU A 424 13.38 -22.89 -48.67
N MET A 425 14.26 -22.07 -48.08
CA MET A 425 13.96 -21.16 -46.98
C MET A 425 14.77 -19.87 -47.17
N ASP A 426 14.16 -18.70 -46.92
CA ASP A 426 14.82 -17.39 -47.05
C ASP A 426 15.57 -17.17 -48.40
N GLY A 427 14.98 -17.63 -49.51
CA GLY A 427 15.53 -17.43 -50.86
C GLY A 427 16.73 -18.33 -51.22
N GLY A 428 16.98 -19.42 -50.47
CA GLY A 428 18.02 -20.41 -50.81
C GLY A 428 17.68 -21.83 -50.33
N LYS A 429 18.46 -22.82 -50.77
CA LYS A 429 18.31 -24.23 -50.36
C LYS A 429 19.20 -24.54 -49.15
N TYR A 430 18.62 -25.07 -48.09
CA TYR A 430 19.32 -25.39 -46.84
C TYR A 430 19.05 -26.84 -46.44
N ALA A 431 20.02 -27.48 -45.79
CA ALA A 431 19.78 -28.73 -45.08
C ALA A 431 19.00 -28.41 -43.79
N VAL A 432 17.89 -29.10 -43.56
CA VAL A 432 16.94 -28.87 -42.47
C VAL A 432 16.81 -30.15 -41.67
N ALA A 433 16.98 -30.03 -40.36
CA ALA A 433 16.69 -31.11 -39.43
C ALA A 433 15.23 -31.01 -39.01
N VAL A 434 14.45 -32.05 -39.30
CA VAL A 434 13.06 -32.18 -38.81
C VAL A 434 13.11 -32.91 -37.48
N VAL A 435 13.00 -32.16 -36.38
CA VAL A 435 12.98 -32.73 -35.03
C VAL A 435 11.54 -32.98 -34.63
N ARG A 436 11.19 -34.25 -34.44
CA ARG A 436 9.87 -34.67 -33.95
C ARG A 436 9.94 -34.93 -32.46
N GLU A 437 9.21 -34.14 -31.68
CA GLU A 437 9.04 -34.38 -30.26
C GLU A 437 7.75 -35.18 -30.04
N THR A 438 7.89 -36.41 -29.56
CA THR A 438 6.77 -37.22 -29.07
C THR A 438 6.19 -36.59 -27.81
N GLY A 439 4.87 -36.38 -27.79
CA GLY A 439 4.18 -35.82 -26.64
C GLY A 439 4.35 -36.66 -25.38
N ARG A 440 4.62 -35.99 -24.25
CA ARG A 440 4.69 -36.61 -22.91
C ARG A 440 3.30 -36.72 -22.29
N PRO A 441 3.05 -37.70 -21.40
CA PRO A 441 1.80 -37.78 -20.65
C PRO A 441 1.55 -36.52 -19.80
N ALA A 442 0.31 -36.04 -19.77
CA ALA A 442 -0.03 -34.79 -19.10
C ALA A 442 0.33 -34.76 -17.61
N PRO A 443 0.12 -35.83 -16.79
CA PRO A 443 0.53 -35.82 -15.39
C PRO A 443 2.03 -35.58 -15.17
N GLU A 444 2.89 -36.06 -16.06
CA GLU A 444 4.34 -35.83 -15.97
C GLU A 444 4.69 -34.36 -16.29
N VAL A 445 4.08 -33.82 -17.34
CA VAL A 445 4.29 -32.41 -17.74
C VAL A 445 3.74 -31.47 -16.66
N LEU A 446 2.57 -31.76 -16.11
CA LEU A 446 1.96 -30.97 -15.05
C LEU A 446 2.77 -31.02 -13.75
N GLY A 447 3.46 -32.13 -13.47
CA GLY A 447 4.39 -32.22 -12.35
C GLY A 447 5.54 -31.21 -12.41
N GLU A 448 5.87 -30.70 -13.60
CA GLU A 448 6.85 -29.63 -13.82
C GLU A 448 6.18 -28.25 -13.91
N VAL A 449 5.03 -28.16 -14.59
CA VAL A 449 4.32 -26.90 -14.84
C VAL A 449 3.70 -26.31 -13.57
N LEU A 450 3.06 -27.13 -12.72
CA LEU A 450 2.33 -26.63 -11.56
C LEU A 450 3.26 -25.98 -10.50
N PRO A 451 4.42 -26.56 -10.13
CA PRO A 451 5.41 -25.86 -9.31
C PRO A 451 5.84 -24.51 -9.87
N ASP A 452 6.04 -24.43 -11.19
CA ASP A 452 6.45 -23.21 -11.89
C ASP A 452 5.34 -22.14 -11.89
N VAL A 453 4.06 -22.55 -11.92
CA VAL A 453 2.92 -21.64 -11.69
C VAL A 453 3.00 -21.03 -10.30
N ILE A 454 3.25 -21.81 -9.24
CA ILE A 454 3.40 -21.29 -7.87
C ILE A 454 4.58 -20.31 -7.79
N ALA A 455 5.73 -20.70 -8.37
CA ALA A 455 6.95 -19.88 -8.36
C ALA A 455 6.82 -18.56 -9.13
N SER A 456 5.89 -18.50 -10.10
CA SER A 456 5.63 -17.29 -10.90
C SER A 456 4.70 -16.29 -10.21
N LEU A 457 4.07 -16.65 -9.08
CA LEU A 457 3.23 -15.71 -8.33
C LEU A 457 4.08 -14.69 -7.58
N THR A 458 3.70 -13.43 -7.68
CA THR A 458 4.41 -12.30 -7.06
C THR A 458 3.48 -11.51 -6.14
N PHE A 459 4.03 -11.04 -5.02
CA PHE A 459 3.31 -10.29 -3.99
C PHE A 459 4.11 -9.06 -3.57
N GLU A 460 3.44 -8.05 -3.02
CA GLU A 460 4.10 -6.82 -2.55
C GLU A 460 5.07 -7.13 -1.40
N LYS A 461 4.64 -7.98 -0.46
CA LYS A 461 5.46 -8.53 0.61
C LYS A 461 5.39 -10.04 0.58
N SER A 462 6.47 -10.69 0.97
CA SER A 462 6.55 -12.14 1.06
C SER A 462 7.43 -12.54 2.24
N MET A 463 7.24 -13.76 2.71
CA MET A 463 7.95 -14.31 3.86
C MET A 463 8.48 -15.71 3.56
N ARG A 464 9.58 -16.05 4.25
CA ARG A 464 10.03 -17.42 4.44
C ARG A 464 9.42 -17.95 5.73
N TRP A 465 9.22 -19.25 5.82
CA TRP A 465 8.71 -19.90 7.05
C TRP A 465 9.43 -21.20 7.40
N ASN A 466 10.03 -21.89 6.42
CA ASN A 466 10.70 -23.15 6.64
C ASN A 466 12.06 -23.23 5.94
N ALA A 467 12.74 -24.37 6.10
CA ALA A 467 14.08 -24.61 5.56
C ALA A 467 14.16 -24.65 4.02
N SER A 468 13.04 -24.64 3.29
CA SER A 468 13.07 -24.58 1.81
C SER A 468 13.62 -23.25 1.29
N GLY A 469 13.56 -22.18 2.10
CA GLY A 469 13.98 -20.84 1.71
C GLY A 469 13.08 -20.16 0.66
N ILE A 470 12.01 -20.81 0.23
CA ILE A 470 11.02 -20.24 -0.70
C ILE A 470 10.25 -19.13 0.02
N SER A 471 9.98 -18.07 -0.74
CA SER A 471 9.15 -16.94 -0.30
C SER A 471 7.75 -17.04 -0.92
N PHE A 472 6.73 -16.73 -0.14
CA PHE A 472 5.33 -16.62 -0.58
C PHE A 472 4.59 -15.60 0.31
N SER A 473 3.36 -15.23 -0.04
CA SER A 473 2.56 -14.30 0.78
C SER A 473 2.38 -14.85 2.21
N ARG A 474 1.97 -16.11 2.35
CA ARG A 474 1.82 -16.84 3.63
C ARG A 474 2.23 -18.31 3.50
N PRO A 475 2.51 -19.04 4.59
CA PRO A 475 2.97 -20.43 4.52
C PRO A 475 2.03 -21.34 3.73
N ILE A 476 2.56 -22.04 2.73
CA ILE A 476 1.84 -23.10 2.01
C ILE A 476 1.83 -24.35 2.90
N ARG A 477 0.64 -24.91 3.14
CA ARG A 477 0.40 -26.03 4.07
C ARG A 477 -0.11 -27.30 3.39
N TRP A 478 -0.80 -27.20 2.25
CA TRP A 478 -1.20 -28.36 1.44
C TRP A 478 -1.27 -28.02 -0.05
N LEU A 479 -1.21 -29.06 -0.87
CA LEU A 479 -1.33 -28.98 -2.33
C LEU A 479 -2.25 -30.12 -2.80
N VAL A 480 -3.30 -29.79 -3.55
CA VAL A 480 -4.13 -30.81 -4.24
C VAL A 480 -3.86 -30.71 -5.73
N ALA A 481 -3.56 -31.83 -6.38
CA ALA A 481 -3.34 -31.84 -7.84
C ALA A 481 -3.81 -33.15 -8.48
N LEU A 482 -4.94 -33.11 -9.17
CA LEU A 482 -5.54 -34.28 -9.81
C LEU A 482 -5.93 -34.00 -11.26
N LEU A 483 -5.67 -34.96 -12.15
CA LEU A 483 -6.23 -35.01 -13.50
C LEU A 483 -7.25 -36.16 -13.56
N GLY A 484 -8.54 -35.82 -13.52
CA GLY A 484 -9.59 -36.79 -13.19
C GLY A 484 -9.36 -37.34 -11.79
N ASP A 485 -9.18 -38.64 -11.67
CA ASP A 485 -8.82 -39.34 -10.43
C ASP A 485 -7.31 -39.59 -10.28
N SER A 486 -6.51 -39.15 -11.25
CA SER A 486 -5.07 -39.43 -11.32
C SER A 486 -4.26 -38.35 -10.60
N LEU A 487 -3.46 -38.76 -9.62
CA LEU A 487 -2.60 -37.84 -8.86
C LEU A 487 -1.45 -37.31 -9.71
N ILE A 488 -1.26 -35.98 -9.67
CA ILE A 488 -0.11 -35.31 -10.26
C ILE A 488 0.92 -35.11 -9.15
N ALA A 489 1.95 -35.96 -9.12
CA ALA A 489 2.95 -35.96 -8.05
C ALA A 489 4.04 -34.91 -8.28
N PHE A 490 4.18 -33.98 -7.34
CA PHE A 490 5.28 -33.04 -7.25
C PHE A 490 5.45 -32.56 -5.80
N ALA A 491 6.52 -31.81 -5.53
CA ALA A 491 6.71 -31.14 -4.25
C ALA A 491 7.12 -29.68 -4.49
N TYR A 492 6.65 -28.79 -3.62
CA TYR A 492 7.00 -27.38 -3.63
C TYR A 492 7.02 -26.82 -2.21
N ALA A 493 8.00 -25.98 -1.87
CA ALA A 493 8.16 -25.38 -0.53
C ALA A 493 8.11 -26.37 0.65
N GLY A 494 8.54 -27.63 0.44
CA GLY A 494 8.49 -28.70 1.45
C GLY A 494 7.15 -29.42 1.58
N VAL A 495 6.15 -29.07 0.75
CA VAL A 495 4.82 -29.70 0.69
C VAL A 495 4.74 -30.60 -0.54
N VAL A 496 4.20 -31.80 -0.37
CA VAL A 496 3.98 -32.76 -1.46
C VAL A 496 2.53 -32.68 -1.92
N SER A 497 2.29 -32.70 -3.22
CA SER A 497 0.93 -32.73 -3.78
C SER A 497 0.21 -34.03 -3.42
N GLY A 498 -1.09 -33.90 -3.16
CA GLY A 498 -1.94 -35.01 -2.74
C GLY A 498 -3.38 -34.84 -3.21
N ARG A 499 -4.29 -35.51 -2.48
CA ARG A 499 -5.74 -35.49 -2.72
C ARG A 499 -6.52 -34.80 -1.60
N THR A 500 -5.83 -34.38 -0.55
CA THR A 500 -6.44 -33.94 0.69
C THR A 500 -6.41 -32.42 0.79
N SER A 501 -7.59 -31.83 0.90
CA SER A 501 -7.82 -30.42 1.21
C SER A 501 -8.20 -30.25 2.69
N ARG A 502 -8.48 -29.02 3.12
CA ARG A 502 -8.85 -28.67 4.50
C ARG A 502 -10.19 -27.96 4.58
N GLY A 503 -11.00 -28.30 5.58
CA GLY A 503 -12.28 -27.67 5.87
C GLY A 503 -12.19 -26.37 6.66
N LEU A 504 -13.35 -25.88 7.10
CA LEU A 504 -13.49 -24.63 7.84
C LEU A 504 -12.77 -24.69 9.20
N ARG A 505 -12.12 -23.59 9.56
CA ARG A 505 -11.36 -23.46 10.81
C ARG A 505 -12.20 -23.58 12.10
N PRO A 506 -13.43 -23.02 12.19
CA PRO A 506 -14.33 -23.25 13.32
C PRO A 506 -14.69 -24.72 13.60
N LEU A 507 -14.48 -25.60 12.61
CA LEU A 507 -14.73 -27.04 12.72
C LEU A 507 -13.44 -27.85 12.98
N GLY A 508 -12.34 -27.18 13.33
CA GLY A 508 -11.03 -27.82 13.51
C GLY A 508 -10.28 -28.11 12.20
N SER A 509 -10.66 -27.47 11.09
CA SER A 509 -10.07 -27.69 9.76
C SER A 509 -9.98 -29.17 9.34
N PRO A 510 -11.11 -29.91 9.33
CA PRO A 510 -11.11 -31.34 9.04
C PRO A 510 -10.51 -31.63 7.66
N GLU A 511 -9.89 -32.80 7.51
CA GLU A 511 -9.39 -33.26 6.20
C GLU A 511 -10.55 -33.54 5.26
N ILE A 512 -10.42 -33.08 4.02
CA ILE A 512 -11.39 -33.31 2.93
C ILE A 512 -10.67 -34.10 1.85
N ASP A 513 -11.07 -35.36 1.64
CA ASP A 513 -10.50 -36.19 0.58
C ASP A 513 -11.19 -35.94 -0.77
N ILE A 514 -10.41 -35.67 -1.81
CA ILE A 514 -10.90 -35.36 -3.16
C ILE A 514 -10.75 -36.60 -4.06
N GLY A 515 -11.89 -37.27 -4.28
CA GLY A 515 -11.97 -38.51 -5.06
C GLY A 515 -11.70 -38.34 -6.56
N SER A 516 -12.07 -37.21 -7.14
CA SER A 516 -11.65 -36.80 -8.50
C SER A 516 -11.74 -35.29 -8.66
N ALA A 517 -11.07 -34.76 -9.69
CA ALA A 517 -11.16 -33.36 -10.08
C ALA A 517 -12.62 -32.92 -10.29
N ASP A 518 -13.43 -33.78 -10.94
CA ASP A 518 -14.84 -33.51 -11.25
C ASP A 518 -15.72 -33.27 -10.00
N GLN A 519 -15.33 -33.83 -8.85
CA GLN A 519 -16.07 -33.74 -7.58
C GLN A 519 -15.68 -32.53 -6.74
N TYR A 520 -14.63 -31.80 -7.12
CA TYR A 520 -14.01 -30.79 -6.26
C TYR A 520 -15.00 -29.69 -5.81
N HIS A 521 -15.73 -29.10 -6.76
CA HIS A 521 -16.66 -28.01 -6.46
C HIS A 521 -17.83 -28.45 -5.55
N GLU A 522 -18.39 -29.64 -5.79
CA GLU A 522 -19.45 -30.21 -4.96
C GLU A 522 -18.94 -30.52 -3.55
N THR A 523 -17.75 -31.10 -3.44
CA THR A 523 -17.12 -31.45 -2.16
C THR A 523 -16.84 -30.20 -1.31
N MET A 524 -16.31 -29.13 -1.92
CA MET A 524 -16.08 -27.86 -1.23
C MET A 524 -17.40 -27.23 -0.77
N ARG A 525 -18.43 -27.24 -1.61
CA ARG A 525 -19.76 -26.73 -1.24
C ARG A 525 -20.38 -27.54 -0.10
N ALA A 526 -20.25 -28.86 -0.11
CA ALA A 526 -20.72 -29.73 0.97
C ALA A 526 -19.99 -29.48 2.30
N ALA A 527 -18.73 -29.05 2.24
CA ALA A 527 -17.95 -28.61 3.40
C ALA A 527 -18.25 -27.16 3.83
N GLY A 528 -19.23 -26.48 3.22
CA GLY A 528 -19.63 -25.11 3.52
C GLY A 528 -18.71 -24.02 2.93
N ILE A 529 -17.80 -24.38 2.02
CA ILE A 529 -16.82 -23.46 1.43
C ILE A 529 -17.36 -22.93 0.10
N LEU A 530 -17.55 -21.61 0.02
CA LEU A 530 -17.93 -20.92 -1.21
C LEU A 530 -16.67 -20.44 -1.94
N LEU A 531 -16.24 -21.16 -2.97
CA LEU A 531 -14.99 -20.86 -3.68
C LEU A 531 -15.02 -19.58 -4.52
N ASP A 532 -16.14 -19.30 -5.20
CA ASP A 532 -16.26 -18.18 -6.13
C ASP A 532 -16.43 -16.85 -5.36
N PRO A 533 -15.49 -15.88 -5.48
CA PRO A 533 -15.63 -14.57 -4.87
C PRO A 533 -16.90 -13.83 -5.30
N ALA A 534 -17.37 -14.01 -6.54
CA ALA A 534 -18.58 -13.37 -7.03
C ALA A 534 -19.86 -13.99 -6.43
N GLU A 535 -19.85 -15.29 -6.13
CA GLU A 535 -20.93 -15.94 -5.37
C GLU A 535 -20.92 -15.43 -3.92
N ARG A 536 -19.76 -15.48 -3.24
CA ARG A 536 -19.61 -14.99 -1.85
C ARG A 536 -20.04 -13.53 -1.70
N SER A 537 -19.58 -12.64 -2.59
CA SER A 537 -19.93 -11.22 -2.56
C SER A 537 -21.43 -11.00 -2.69
N ARG A 538 -22.12 -11.70 -3.60
CA ARG A 538 -23.58 -11.61 -3.77
C ARG A 538 -24.34 -12.12 -2.56
N THR A 539 -23.87 -13.21 -1.94
CA THR A 539 -24.44 -13.74 -0.70
C THR A 539 -24.35 -12.72 0.42
N ILE A 540 -23.16 -12.13 0.64
CA ILE A 540 -22.95 -11.10 1.66
C ILE A 540 -23.85 -9.90 1.41
N GLU A 541 -23.88 -9.37 0.19
CA GLU A 541 -24.65 -8.18 -0.16
C GLU A 541 -26.15 -8.40 0.02
N THR A 542 -26.67 -9.54 -0.45
CA THR A 542 -28.10 -9.87 -0.37
C THR A 542 -28.57 -10.01 1.07
N GLU A 543 -27.83 -10.78 1.89
CA GLU A 543 -28.20 -10.99 3.28
C GLU A 543 -27.99 -9.74 4.15
N ALA A 544 -26.93 -8.96 3.90
CA ALA A 544 -26.72 -7.68 4.59
C ALA A 544 -27.87 -6.69 4.31
N LYS A 545 -28.32 -6.57 3.06
CA LYS A 545 -29.48 -5.73 2.70
C LYS A 545 -30.77 -6.24 3.35
N ARG A 546 -30.97 -7.56 3.40
CA ARG A 546 -32.14 -8.17 4.05
C ARG A 546 -32.17 -7.89 5.56
N LEU A 547 -31.03 -8.05 6.24
CA LEU A 547 -30.89 -7.78 7.68
C LEU A 547 -31.10 -6.30 8.00
N ALA A 548 -30.48 -5.38 7.24
CA ALA A 548 -30.65 -3.95 7.41
C ALA A 548 -32.12 -3.51 7.18
N SER A 549 -32.78 -4.08 6.17
CA SER A 549 -34.21 -3.82 5.92
C SER A 549 -35.10 -4.27 7.08
N GLY A 550 -34.70 -5.36 7.78
CA GLY A 550 -35.40 -5.87 8.96
C GLY A 550 -35.44 -4.90 10.14
N VAL A 551 -34.49 -3.96 10.21
CA VAL A 551 -34.44 -2.88 11.22
C VAL A 551 -34.87 -1.52 10.65
N GLY A 552 -35.50 -1.50 9.47
CA GLY A 552 -36.00 -0.28 8.82
C GLY A 552 -34.91 0.58 8.16
N GLY A 553 -33.74 0.01 7.85
CA GLY A 553 -32.62 0.70 7.25
C GLY A 553 -32.09 0.05 5.98
N GLU A 554 -30.99 0.61 5.47
CA GLU A 554 -30.21 0.13 4.34
C GLU A 554 -28.74 0.01 4.78
N ALA A 555 -28.08 -1.10 4.43
CA ALA A 555 -26.65 -1.28 4.69
C ALA A 555 -25.83 -0.43 3.72
N LEU A 556 -24.95 0.42 4.24
CA LEU A 556 -23.99 1.18 3.45
C LEU A 556 -22.85 0.24 3.00
N ILE A 557 -23.03 -0.38 1.84
CA ILE A 557 -22.10 -1.35 1.26
C ILE A 557 -21.26 -0.65 0.19
N GLU A 558 -20.02 -0.34 0.53
CA GLU A 558 -19.05 0.19 -0.44
C GLU A 558 -18.33 -0.96 -1.16
N PRO A 559 -18.08 -0.85 -2.49
CA PRO A 559 -17.48 -1.94 -3.27
C PRO A 559 -16.13 -2.43 -2.72
N ASP A 560 -15.26 -1.51 -2.30
CA ASP A 560 -13.92 -1.87 -1.80
C ASP A 560 -14.01 -2.65 -0.49
N LEU A 561 -14.88 -2.23 0.43
CA LEU A 561 -15.10 -2.93 1.69
C LEU A 561 -15.78 -4.29 1.48
N LEU A 562 -16.75 -4.37 0.56
CA LEU A 562 -17.38 -5.64 0.20
C LEU A 562 -16.37 -6.62 -0.37
N ALA A 563 -15.46 -6.17 -1.23
CA ALA A 563 -14.38 -6.99 -1.78
C ALA A 563 -13.41 -7.46 -0.69
N GLU A 564 -13.03 -6.59 0.25
CA GLU A 564 -12.21 -6.95 1.42
C GLU A 564 -12.89 -8.04 2.26
N VAL A 565 -14.13 -7.79 2.73
CA VAL A 565 -14.90 -8.73 3.57
C VAL A 565 -15.13 -10.07 2.86
N THR A 566 -15.43 -10.03 1.56
CA THR A 566 -15.57 -11.24 0.72
C THR A 566 -14.30 -12.09 0.79
N ASN A 567 -13.13 -11.46 0.76
CA ASN A 567 -11.84 -12.15 0.79
C ASN A 567 -11.33 -12.46 2.21
N LEU A 568 -12.09 -12.14 3.26
CA LEU A 568 -11.79 -12.52 4.65
C LEU A 568 -12.49 -13.81 5.11
N VAL A 569 -13.48 -14.32 4.36
CA VAL A 569 -14.34 -15.42 4.81
C VAL A 569 -14.49 -16.52 3.76
N GLU A 570 -14.50 -17.80 4.15
CA GLU A 570 -14.79 -18.93 3.26
C GLU A 570 -16.28 -19.30 3.25
N CYS A 571 -16.96 -19.10 4.38
CA CYS A 571 -18.38 -19.37 4.60
C CYS A 571 -19.05 -18.10 5.17
N PRO A 572 -19.56 -17.18 4.32
CA PRO A 572 -20.09 -15.91 4.80
C PRO A 572 -21.46 -16.08 5.46
N THR A 573 -21.57 -15.71 6.73
CA THR A 573 -22.86 -15.57 7.43
C THR A 573 -23.00 -14.16 8.01
N PRO A 574 -23.72 -13.26 7.32
CA PRO A 574 -24.03 -11.92 7.85
C PRO A 574 -24.90 -11.97 9.10
N LEU A 575 -24.64 -11.06 10.04
CA LEU A 575 -25.39 -10.86 11.28
C LEU A 575 -25.60 -9.37 11.53
N ILE A 576 -26.68 -9.02 12.24
CA ILE A 576 -27.00 -7.64 12.62
C ILE A 576 -26.62 -7.45 14.09
N GLY A 577 -25.87 -6.40 14.40
CA GLY A 577 -25.57 -5.96 15.76
C GLY A 577 -26.14 -4.57 16.05
N GLU A 578 -26.38 -4.30 17.33
CA GLU A 578 -26.89 -3.03 17.85
C GLU A 578 -25.87 -2.33 18.75
N PHE A 579 -25.94 -1.00 18.83
CA PHE A 579 -25.21 -0.21 19.82
C PHE A 579 -26.09 0.88 20.43
N GLU A 580 -25.69 1.43 21.57
CA GLU A 580 -26.51 2.43 22.27
C GLU A 580 -26.68 3.71 21.45
N SER A 581 -27.93 4.17 21.31
CA SER A 581 -28.27 5.37 20.54
C SER A 581 -27.60 6.66 21.04
N VAL A 582 -27.09 6.68 22.28
CA VAL A 582 -26.30 7.80 22.82
C VAL A 582 -25.06 8.10 21.97
N TYR A 583 -24.46 7.09 21.32
CA TYR A 583 -23.31 7.27 20.46
C TYR A 583 -23.64 7.98 19.16
N LEU A 584 -24.91 8.06 18.75
CA LEU A 584 -25.32 8.82 17.56
C LEU A 584 -25.14 10.35 17.75
N ASN A 585 -24.84 10.81 18.97
CA ASN A 585 -24.40 12.18 19.23
C ASN A 585 -22.95 12.46 18.76
N LEU A 586 -22.17 11.40 18.51
CA LEU A 586 -20.87 11.51 17.89
C LEU A 586 -20.99 11.88 16.41
N PRO A 587 -19.96 12.52 15.84
CA PRO A 587 -19.98 12.85 14.42
C PRO A 587 -20.13 11.58 13.59
N ARG A 588 -21.10 11.56 12.67
CA ARG A 588 -21.43 10.41 11.83
C ARG A 588 -20.20 9.77 11.17
N ASP A 589 -19.30 10.60 10.65
CA ASP A 589 -18.09 10.15 9.94
C ASP A 589 -17.10 9.41 10.87
N VAL A 590 -17.08 9.76 12.17
CA VAL A 590 -16.28 9.05 13.18
C VAL A 590 -16.82 7.62 13.33
N LEU A 591 -18.14 7.48 13.55
CA LEU A 591 -18.80 6.19 13.73
C LEU A 591 -18.63 5.30 12.49
N ILE A 592 -18.87 5.85 11.30
CA ILE A 592 -18.72 5.14 10.01
C ILE A 592 -17.27 4.71 9.80
N SER A 593 -16.30 5.59 10.09
CA SER A 593 -14.87 5.27 9.94
C SER A 593 -14.44 4.14 10.89
N VAL A 594 -14.91 4.17 12.15
CA VAL A 594 -14.66 3.12 13.15
C VAL A 594 -15.23 1.78 12.69
N MET A 595 -16.52 1.73 12.30
CA MET A 595 -17.17 0.51 11.82
C MET A 595 -16.48 -0.07 10.58
N LYS A 596 -16.17 0.77 9.60
CA LYS A 596 -15.62 0.30 8.32
C LYS A 596 -14.13 -0.07 8.41
N LYS A 597 -13.28 0.85 8.87
CA LYS A 597 -11.82 0.68 8.81
C LYS A 597 -11.29 -0.26 9.87
N HIS A 598 -11.85 -0.20 11.08
CA HIS A 598 -11.31 -0.96 12.21
C HIS A 598 -12.04 -2.27 12.47
N GLN A 599 -13.23 -2.46 11.91
CA GLN A 599 -14.08 -3.64 12.21
C GLN A 599 -14.64 -4.32 10.95
N ARG A 600 -14.53 -3.69 9.77
CA ARG A 600 -15.04 -4.20 8.50
C ARG A 600 -16.56 -4.47 8.53
N TYR A 601 -17.29 -3.64 9.27
CA TYR A 601 -18.75 -3.69 9.36
C TYR A 601 -19.40 -2.78 8.31
N PHE A 602 -20.62 -3.12 7.89
CA PHE A 602 -21.47 -2.27 7.06
C PHE A 602 -22.41 -1.45 7.95
N PRO A 603 -22.25 -0.11 8.04
CA PRO A 603 -23.14 0.74 8.82
C PRO A 603 -24.57 0.72 8.25
N VAL A 604 -25.59 0.80 9.10
CA VAL A 604 -26.99 0.87 8.64
C VAL A 604 -27.49 2.32 8.68
N ILE A 605 -28.10 2.78 7.59
CA ILE A 605 -28.69 4.12 7.45
C ILE A 605 -30.20 4.05 7.22
N ASN A 606 -30.92 5.13 7.52
CA ASN A 606 -32.36 5.19 7.30
C ASN A 606 -32.71 5.27 5.80
N HIS A 607 -33.64 4.41 5.36
CA HIS A 607 -34.08 4.20 3.98
C HIS A 607 -35.04 5.29 3.44
N GLN A 608 -35.49 6.27 4.24
CA GLN A 608 -36.47 7.24 3.73
C GLN A 608 -35.88 8.09 2.58
N SER A 609 -36.58 8.13 1.43
CA SER A 609 -36.28 8.97 0.26
C SER A 609 -36.68 10.44 0.47
N PRO A 610 -36.22 11.40 -0.35
CA PRO A 610 -36.30 12.84 -0.04
C PRO A 610 -37.74 13.35 -0.13
N VAL A 611 -38.22 13.99 0.94
CA VAL A 611 -39.44 14.82 0.88
C VAL A 611 -39.02 16.28 0.98
N VAL A 612 -39.14 16.95 -0.17
CA VAL A 612 -39.51 18.35 -0.43
C VAL A 612 -38.78 19.45 0.37
N SER A 613 -38.04 20.26 -0.39
CA SER A 613 -37.56 21.62 -0.12
C SER A 613 -38.14 22.34 1.11
N GLY A 614 -37.27 22.65 2.07
CA GLY A 614 -37.56 23.63 3.11
C GLY A 614 -36.40 23.81 4.10
N SER A 615 -35.73 24.96 4.03
CA SER A 615 -34.95 25.62 5.09
C SER A 615 -33.84 24.83 5.80
N PHE A 616 -32.59 25.21 5.53
CA PHE A 616 -31.40 24.91 6.32
C PHE A 616 -31.49 25.58 7.70
N SER A 617 -32.13 24.96 8.69
CA SER A 617 -32.06 25.47 10.08
C SER A 617 -32.39 24.49 11.21
N ASP A 618 -32.34 23.16 11.02
CA ASP A 618 -32.53 22.22 12.14
C ASP A 618 -31.67 20.94 11.96
N VAL A 619 -30.36 21.06 12.21
CA VAL A 619 -29.41 19.93 12.19
C VAL A 619 -29.40 19.24 13.57
N THR A 620 -30.56 18.74 13.98
CA THR A 620 -30.69 17.73 15.03
C THR A 620 -31.95 16.93 14.75
N ARG A 621 -31.86 15.79 14.06
CA ARG A 621 -32.83 14.69 14.23
C ARG A 621 -32.42 13.40 13.52
N HIS A 622 -32.44 12.33 14.30
CA HIS A 622 -32.22 10.91 13.99
C HIS A 622 -33.28 10.31 13.03
N SER A 623 -33.79 11.10 12.08
CA SER A 623 -34.97 10.74 11.27
C SER A 623 -34.92 11.25 9.83
N SER A 624 -33.81 11.88 9.41
CA SER A 624 -33.62 12.31 8.03
C SER A 624 -33.19 11.13 7.13
N PRO A 625 -33.59 11.13 5.84
CA PRO A 625 -32.98 10.32 4.80
C PRO A 625 -31.45 10.23 4.93
N GLY A 626 -30.89 9.02 5.01
CA GLY A 626 -29.43 8.83 5.13
C GLY A 626 -28.83 9.08 6.51
N ALA A 627 -29.65 9.33 7.54
CA ALA A 627 -29.18 9.35 8.93
C ALA A 627 -28.71 7.95 9.37
N LEU A 628 -27.65 7.90 10.18
CA LEU A 628 -27.12 6.65 10.73
C LEU A 628 -28.08 6.08 11.78
N LEU A 629 -28.40 4.78 11.66
CA LEU A 629 -29.16 4.03 12.65
C LEU A 629 -28.20 3.33 13.63
N PRO A 630 -28.65 2.96 14.85
CA PRO A 630 -27.81 2.31 15.86
C PRO A 630 -27.52 0.83 15.54
N TYR A 631 -27.36 0.48 14.27
CA TYR A 631 -27.16 -0.87 13.79
C TYR A 631 -26.01 -0.95 12.79
N PHE A 632 -25.40 -2.13 12.74
CA PHE A 632 -24.37 -2.49 11.77
C PHE A 632 -24.52 -3.95 11.36
N VAL A 633 -24.05 -4.29 10.16
CA VAL A 633 -23.95 -5.68 9.71
C VAL A 633 -22.49 -6.11 9.79
N ALA A 634 -22.22 -7.17 10.54
CA ALA A 634 -20.97 -7.91 10.52
C ALA A 634 -21.15 -9.20 9.70
N VAL A 635 -20.05 -9.83 9.27
CA VAL A 635 -20.10 -11.06 8.47
C VAL A 635 -19.21 -12.09 9.11
N ARG A 636 -19.74 -13.15 9.71
CA ARG A 636 -19.00 -14.29 10.29
C ARG A 636 -18.38 -15.20 9.21
N ASN A 637 -17.25 -15.85 9.50
CA ASN A 637 -16.72 -16.96 8.71
C ASN A 637 -17.13 -18.32 9.30
N GLY A 638 -18.34 -18.78 8.99
CA GLY A 638 -18.95 -19.97 9.57
C GLY A 638 -20.44 -20.00 9.30
N ASP A 639 -21.16 -20.93 9.92
CA ASP A 639 -22.62 -21.04 9.78
C ASP A 639 -23.37 -20.24 10.84
N SER A 640 -24.66 -20.53 11.02
CA SER A 640 -25.58 -19.81 11.90
C SER A 640 -25.61 -20.31 13.35
N GLU A 641 -24.80 -21.31 13.74
CA GLU A 641 -24.79 -21.79 15.13
C GLU A 641 -24.09 -20.78 16.06
N HIS A 642 -24.66 -20.47 17.23
CA HIS A 642 -24.09 -19.52 18.22
C HIS A 642 -23.96 -18.06 17.73
N LEU A 643 -24.76 -17.64 16.75
CA LEU A 643 -24.74 -16.26 16.26
C LEU A 643 -25.05 -15.21 17.34
N ASP A 644 -25.78 -15.58 18.38
CA ASP A 644 -26.05 -14.71 19.53
C ASP A 644 -24.77 -14.33 20.29
N LEU A 645 -23.87 -15.30 20.50
CA LEU A 645 -22.57 -15.06 21.14
C LEU A 645 -21.67 -14.20 20.26
N VAL A 646 -21.60 -14.52 18.96
CA VAL A 646 -20.82 -13.75 18.00
C VAL A 646 -21.34 -12.31 17.91
N THR A 647 -22.66 -12.13 17.90
CA THR A 647 -23.29 -10.79 17.89
C THR A 647 -22.91 -10.00 19.14
N ASP A 648 -23.08 -10.57 20.34
CA ASP A 648 -22.72 -9.92 21.61
C ASP A 648 -21.25 -9.48 21.66
N GLY A 649 -20.33 -10.33 21.18
CA GLY A 649 -18.91 -9.98 21.09
C GLY A 649 -18.65 -8.80 20.14
N ASN A 650 -19.24 -8.82 18.94
CA ASN A 650 -19.08 -7.73 17.96
C ASN A 650 -19.69 -6.41 18.49
N GLU A 651 -20.83 -6.48 19.20
CA GLU A 651 -21.46 -5.34 19.87
C GLU A 651 -20.60 -4.78 21.01
N HIS A 652 -19.97 -5.64 21.81
CA HIS A 652 -19.05 -5.23 22.86
C HIS A 652 -17.87 -4.44 22.28
N VAL A 653 -17.29 -4.94 21.19
CA VAL A 653 -16.15 -4.30 20.52
C VAL A 653 -16.52 -2.93 19.98
N ILE A 654 -17.65 -2.81 19.27
CA ILE A 654 -18.03 -1.53 18.70
C ILE A 654 -18.36 -0.51 19.79
N ARG A 655 -19.02 -0.94 20.87
CA ARG A 655 -19.31 -0.11 22.05
C ARG A 655 -18.04 0.41 22.69
N ALA A 656 -17.03 -0.44 22.85
CA ALA A 656 -15.72 -0.04 23.37
C ALA A 656 -15.04 1.02 22.49
N ARG A 657 -15.07 0.83 21.17
CA ARG A 657 -14.49 1.79 20.22
C ARG A 657 -15.26 3.12 20.20
N PHE A 658 -16.59 3.09 20.30
CA PHE A 658 -17.40 4.31 20.39
C PHE A 658 -17.25 5.01 21.73
N ALA A 659 -17.06 4.29 22.84
CA ALA A 659 -16.73 4.89 24.13
C ALA A 659 -15.38 5.63 24.09
N ASP A 660 -14.38 5.08 23.40
CA ASP A 660 -13.08 5.74 23.20
C ASP A 660 -13.23 7.01 22.35
N ALA A 661 -13.95 6.90 21.23
CA ALA A 661 -14.26 8.05 20.38
C ALA A 661 -15.03 9.13 21.16
N ASP A 662 -16.02 8.75 21.96
CA ASP A 662 -16.80 9.65 22.78
C ASP A 662 -15.96 10.35 23.86
N PHE A 663 -15.06 9.63 24.50
CA PHE A 663 -14.09 10.21 25.44
C PHE A 663 -13.27 11.31 24.75
N PHE A 664 -12.67 11.03 23.59
CA PHE A 664 -11.87 12.03 22.88
C PHE A 664 -12.70 13.25 22.46
N VAL A 665 -13.91 13.03 21.90
CA VAL A 665 -14.79 14.15 21.53
C VAL A 665 -15.15 14.98 22.75
N ARG A 666 -15.56 14.35 23.86
CA ARG A 666 -15.93 15.06 25.09
C ARG A 666 -14.79 15.90 25.64
N GLU A 667 -13.58 15.37 25.64
CA GLU A 667 -12.40 16.12 26.08
C GLU A 667 -12.07 17.26 25.13
N ASP A 668 -12.16 17.03 23.82
CA ASP A 668 -11.78 18.02 22.82
C ASP A 668 -12.77 19.20 22.77
N VAL A 669 -14.08 18.95 22.90
CA VAL A 669 -15.12 19.99 22.80
C VAL A 669 -15.28 20.84 24.07
N LYS A 670 -14.52 20.57 25.14
CA LYS A 670 -14.47 21.44 26.33
C LYS A 670 -13.93 22.84 26.04
N GLN A 671 -13.17 22.99 24.96
CA GLN A 671 -12.59 24.26 24.52
C GLN A 671 -12.88 24.47 23.03
N PRO A 672 -13.01 25.73 22.56
CA PRO A 672 -13.26 26.00 21.14
C PRO A 672 -12.06 25.56 20.28
N LEU A 673 -12.30 25.23 19.00
CA LEU A 673 -11.26 24.76 18.07
C LEU A 673 -10.03 25.69 18.03
N GLU A 674 -10.25 27.00 18.08
CA GLU A 674 -9.20 28.02 18.07
C GLU A 674 -8.20 27.88 19.22
N SER A 675 -8.62 27.36 20.39
CA SER A 675 -7.73 27.14 21.54
C SER A 675 -6.62 26.14 21.25
N TYR A 676 -6.85 25.20 20.32
CA TYR A 676 -5.87 24.20 19.92
C TYR A 676 -4.79 24.76 18.99
N ARG A 677 -5.01 25.93 18.39
CA ARG A 677 -4.05 26.58 17.48
C ARG A 677 -2.70 26.81 18.15
N ALA A 678 -2.69 27.27 19.40
CA ALA A 678 -1.44 27.50 20.13
C ALA A 678 -0.63 26.21 20.34
N LYS A 679 -1.32 25.07 20.54
CA LYS A 679 -0.68 23.75 20.70
C LYS A 679 0.01 23.27 19.41
N LEU A 680 -0.34 23.79 18.24
CA LEU A 680 0.41 23.51 17.01
C LEU A 680 1.88 23.95 17.09
N GLY A 681 2.22 24.84 18.04
CA GLY A 681 3.60 25.23 18.32
C GLY A 681 4.47 24.10 18.88
N THR A 682 3.87 23.08 19.51
CA THR A 682 4.61 21.91 20.03
C THR A 682 4.87 20.87 18.94
N LEU A 683 4.08 20.89 17.86
CA LEU A 683 4.21 19.96 16.74
C LEU A 683 5.24 20.51 15.75
N THR A 684 6.41 19.89 15.67
CA THR A 684 7.43 20.28 14.69
C THR A 684 6.99 19.89 13.27
N PHE A 685 6.88 20.87 12.36
CA PHE A 685 6.67 20.60 10.93
C PHE A 685 7.98 20.14 10.29
N GLN A 686 9.03 20.96 10.39
CA GLN A 686 10.38 20.63 9.93
C GLN A 686 11.39 21.56 10.63
N VAL A 687 12.56 21.02 11.03
CA VAL A 687 13.55 21.72 11.88
C VAL A 687 13.93 23.14 11.41
N LYS A 688 14.11 23.35 10.10
CA LYS A 688 14.42 24.65 9.48
C LYS A 688 13.19 25.51 9.18
N LEU A 689 12.00 24.91 9.08
CA LEU A 689 10.74 25.58 8.70
C LEU A 689 9.84 25.88 9.90
N GLY A 690 10.18 25.40 11.10
CA GLY A 690 9.47 25.64 12.35
C GLY A 690 8.39 24.62 12.68
N SER A 691 7.44 25.07 13.49
CA SER A 691 6.30 24.29 13.98
C SER A 691 5.13 24.24 12.99
N MET A 692 4.12 23.41 13.29
CA MET A 692 2.85 23.42 12.57
C MET A 692 2.09 24.73 12.75
N LEU A 693 2.31 25.45 13.87
CA LEU A 693 1.78 26.81 14.05
C LEU A 693 2.43 27.79 13.07
N ASP A 694 3.76 27.71 12.90
CA ASP A 694 4.48 28.54 11.93
C ASP A 694 3.98 28.27 10.51
N LYS A 695 3.73 26.99 10.19
CA LYS A 695 3.11 26.61 8.93
C LYS A 695 1.70 27.19 8.77
N ALA A 696 0.82 27.05 9.76
CA ALA A 696 -0.54 27.62 9.70
C ALA A 696 -0.52 29.15 9.49
N ASN A 697 0.38 29.86 10.17
CA ASN A 697 0.59 31.31 9.97
C ASN A 697 1.02 31.63 8.53
N ARG A 698 1.89 30.82 7.92
CA ARG A 698 2.31 31.01 6.51
C ARG A 698 1.18 30.69 5.55
N ILE A 699 0.36 29.66 5.82
CA ILE A 699 -0.83 29.35 5.02
C ILE A 699 -1.78 30.54 5.02
N GLU A 700 -2.11 31.09 6.19
CA GLU A 700 -2.98 32.26 6.32
C GLU A 700 -2.49 33.46 5.49
N ARG A 701 -1.19 33.79 5.58
CA ARG A 701 -0.57 34.87 4.80
C ARG A 701 -0.51 34.57 3.29
N THR A 702 -0.28 33.31 2.93
CA THR A 702 -0.25 32.87 1.53
C THR A 702 -1.66 32.93 0.94
N THR A 703 -2.68 32.46 1.66
CA THR A 703 -4.09 32.59 1.27
C THR A 703 -4.46 34.05 1.02
N ALA A 704 -4.03 34.98 1.88
CA ALA A 704 -4.23 36.42 1.65
C ALA A 704 -3.60 36.91 0.33
N ALA A 705 -2.39 36.44 0.01
CA ALA A 705 -1.69 36.80 -1.24
C ALA A 705 -2.32 36.16 -2.48
N LEU A 706 -2.92 34.97 -2.34
CA LEU A 706 -3.54 34.22 -3.44
C LEU A 706 -4.99 34.64 -3.72
N ALA A 707 -5.74 35.10 -2.71
CA ALA A 707 -7.16 35.48 -2.84
C ALA A 707 -7.46 36.38 -4.06
N PRO A 708 -6.74 37.49 -4.33
CA PRO A 708 -7.00 38.32 -5.51
C PRO A 708 -6.66 37.60 -6.83
N LYS A 709 -5.60 36.77 -6.84
CA LYS A 709 -5.17 36.01 -8.03
C LYS A 709 -6.15 34.88 -8.39
N LEU A 710 -6.85 34.35 -7.41
CA LEU A 710 -7.87 33.31 -7.57
C LEU A 710 -9.29 33.90 -7.76
N GLY A 711 -9.44 35.22 -7.79
CA GLY A 711 -10.72 35.89 -8.03
C GLY A 711 -11.77 35.64 -6.93
N LEU A 712 -11.34 35.65 -5.66
CA LEU A 712 -12.24 35.60 -4.52
C LEU A 712 -12.90 36.97 -4.29
N THR A 713 -14.19 36.98 -3.98
CA THR A 713 -14.90 38.15 -3.48
C THR A 713 -14.42 38.53 -2.07
N GLU A 714 -14.78 39.71 -1.58
CA GLU A 714 -14.45 40.14 -0.22
C GLU A 714 -15.04 39.20 0.85
N ALA A 715 -16.27 38.74 0.65
CA ALA A 715 -16.92 37.77 1.54
C ALA A 715 -16.16 36.42 1.54
N GLU A 716 -15.87 35.87 0.37
CA GLU A 716 -15.09 34.63 0.23
C GLU A 716 -13.68 34.78 0.80
N THR A 717 -13.05 35.95 0.64
CA THR A 717 -11.73 36.23 1.21
C THR A 717 -11.77 36.20 2.74
N ARG A 718 -12.78 36.80 3.37
CA ARG A 718 -12.95 36.72 4.84
C ARG A 718 -13.14 35.28 5.31
N THR A 719 -13.97 34.49 4.60
CA THR A 719 -14.16 33.06 4.90
C THR A 719 -12.85 32.28 4.75
N ALA A 720 -12.10 32.51 3.67
CA ALA A 720 -10.84 31.84 3.39
C ALA A 720 -9.79 32.16 4.46
N LEU A 721 -9.69 33.42 4.89
CA LEU A 721 -8.76 33.82 5.94
C LEU A 721 -9.14 33.25 7.31
N ARG A 722 -10.43 33.24 7.68
CA ARG A 722 -10.86 32.61 8.94
C ARG A 722 -10.61 31.09 8.91
N ALA A 723 -10.89 30.43 7.79
CA ALA A 723 -10.59 29.01 7.61
C ALA A 723 -9.09 28.73 7.64
N ALA A 724 -8.26 29.56 7.02
CA ALA A 724 -6.80 29.45 7.07
C ALA A 724 -6.25 29.67 8.49
N HIS A 725 -6.85 30.58 9.25
CA HIS A 725 -6.47 30.82 10.65
C HIS A 725 -6.68 29.60 11.53
N LEU A 726 -7.79 28.88 11.32
CA LEU A 726 -8.16 27.67 12.07
C LEU A 726 -7.63 26.38 11.42
N CYS A 727 -7.02 26.46 10.23
CA CYS A 727 -6.57 25.27 9.51
C CYS A 727 -5.54 24.51 10.34
N LYS A 728 -5.60 23.18 10.28
CA LYS A 728 -4.75 22.26 11.04
C LYS A 728 -4.91 22.30 12.57
N ALA A 729 -5.72 23.18 13.16
CA ALA A 729 -5.92 23.23 14.61
C ALA A 729 -6.43 21.90 15.17
N ASP A 730 -7.17 21.15 14.35
CA ASP A 730 -7.63 19.81 14.64
C ASP A 730 -6.49 18.80 14.87
N LEU A 731 -5.31 18.99 14.27
CA LEU A 731 -4.14 18.11 14.50
C LEU A 731 -3.68 18.06 15.96
N ALA A 732 -4.03 19.06 16.77
CA ALA A 732 -3.71 19.11 18.19
C ALA A 732 -4.86 18.64 19.10
N THR A 733 -5.96 18.14 18.53
CA THR A 733 -7.07 17.54 19.29
C THR A 733 -6.80 16.06 19.53
N ARG A 734 -7.27 15.53 20.66
CA ARG A 734 -7.03 14.12 21.05
C ARG A 734 -7.59 13.16 20.01
N MET A 735 -8.77 13.46 19.44
CA MET A 735 -9.40 12.65 18.41
C MET A 735 -8.52 12.49 17.16
N VAL A 736 -7.90 13.56 16.67
CA VAL A 736 -7.06 13.49 15.46
C VAL A 736 -5.68 12.93 15.77
N VAL A 737 -5.16 13.14 16.99
CA VAL A 737 -3.95 12.47 17.46
C VAL A 737 -4.14 10.94 17.46
N GLU A 738 -5.26 10.43 17.96
CA GLU A 738 -5.58 8.99 17.90
C GLU A 738 -5.93 8.54 16.46
N MET A 739 -6.73 9.32 15.74
CA MET A 739 -7.27 8.97 14.43
C MET A 739 -6.94 10.02 13.38
N THR A 740 -5.68 10.08 12.95
CA THR A 740 -5.17 11.07 11.97
C THR A 740 -5.94 11.07 10.64
N SER A 741 -6.59 9.97 10.28
CA SER A 741 -7.43 9.88 9.08
C SER A 741 -8.71 10.73 9.15
N LEU A 742 -9.07 11.22 10.34
CA LEU A 742 -10.23 12.09 10.57
C LEU A 742 -9.90 13.59 10.52
N GLN A 743 -8.64 13.95 10.26
CA GLN A 743 -8.24 15.35 10.06
C GLN A 743 -9.08 16.00 8.94
N GLY A 744 -9.35 17.30 9.08
CA GLY A 744 -10.28 18.07 8.25
C GLY A 744 -11.75 17.84 8.62
N MET A 745 -12.17 16.59 8.81
CA MET A 745 -13.55 16.27 9.20
C MET A 745 -13.82 16.69 10.65
N VAL A 746 -12.92 16.34 11.56
CA VAL A 746 -12.96 16.81 12.96
C VAL A 746 -12.83 18.33 13.03
N GLY A 747 -11.94 18.92 12.23
CA GLY A 747 -11.81 20.37 12.12
C GLY A 747 -13.13 21.06 11.73
N ARG A 748 -13.84 20.56 10.72
CA ARG A 748 -15.17 21.07 10.34
C ARG A 748 -16.17 20.95 11.48
N GLU A 749 -16.29 19.76 12.06
CA GLU A 749 -17.27 19.50 13.13
C GLU A 749 -17.01 20.38 14.36
N TYR A 750 -15.76 20.49 14.79
CA TYR A 750 -15.41 21.30 15.97
C TYR A 750 -15.50 22.79 15.69
N ALA A 751 -15.25 23.23 14.45
CA ALA A 751 -15.53 24.62 14.05
C ALA A 751 -17.04 24.93 14.19
N LEU A 752 -17.92 24.05 13.69
CA LEU A 752 -19.37 24.20 13.84
C LEU A 752 -19.79 24.25 15.32
N ARG A 753 -19.29 23.32 16.15
CA ARG A 753 -19.55 23.29 17.60
C ARG A 753 -18.99 24.51 18.34
N SER A 754 -17.94 25.13 17.81
CA SER A 754 -17.36 26.37 18.33
C SER A 754 -18.11 27.63 17.88
N GLY A 755 -19.17 27.49 17.06
CA GLY A 755 -19.97 28.59 16.56
C GLY A 755 -19.42 29.27 15.30
N GLU A 756 -18.48 28.66 14.58
CA GLU A 756 -18.00 29.18 13.29
C GLU A 756 -19.07 29.05 12.20
N PRO A 757 -19.10 29.97 11.22
CA PRO A 757 -20.01 29.86 10.07
C PRO A 757 -19.82 28.54 9.30
N PRO A 758 -20.90 27.92 8.77
CA PRO A 758 -20.81 26.68 7.99
C PRO A 758 -19.83 26.74 6.82
N GLU A 759 -19.71 27.89 6.17
CA GLU A 759 -18.80 28.13 5.05
C GLU A 759 -17.32 28.06 5.47
N VAL A 760 -17.00 28.54 6.69
CA VAL A 760 -15.66 28.44 7.28
C VAL A 760 -15.36 26.98 7.62
N ALA A 761 -16.29 26.31 8.30
CA ALA A 761 -16.15 24.91 8.67
C ALA A 761 -15.97 24.01 7.42
N GLN A 762 -16.74 24.26 6.36
CA GLN A 762 -16.60 23.55 5.10
C GLN A 762 -15.23 23.82 4.43
N ALA A 763 -14.74 25.06 4.43
CA ALA A 763 -13.41 25.37 3.91
C ALA A 763 -12.28 24.70 4.71
N ILE A 764 -12.43 24.53 6.03
CA ILE A 764 -11.50 23.75 6.87
C ILE A 764 -11.48 22.28 6.46
N PHE A 765 -12.60 21.67 6.07
CA PHE A 765 -12.60 20.32 5.53
C PHE A 765 -11.98 20.27 4.12
N GLU A 766 -12.43 21.15 3.23
CA GLU A 766 -12.09 21.15 1.80
C GLU A 766 -10.62 21.43 1.50
N HIS A 767 -9.88 22.14 2.37
CA HIS A 767 -8.47 22.44 2.08
C HIS A 767 -7.60 21.17 1.97
N TYR A 768 -8.02 20.06 2.60
CA TYR A 768 -7.37 18.76 2.47
C TYR A 768 -7.69 18.04 1.16
N LEU A 769 -8.74 18.44 0.44
CA LEU A 769 -9.15 17.82 -0.81
C LEU A 769 -8.32 18.32 -2.00
N PRO A 770 -8.02 17.47 -3.00
CA PRO A 770 -8.20 16.01 -2.99
C PRO A 770 -7.14 15.30 -2.11
N ARG A 771 -7.53 14.19 -1.44
CA ARG A 771 -6.62 13.35 -0.64
C ARG A 771 -5.99 12.22 -1.50
N PRO A 772 -6.73 11.19 -1.98
CA PRO A 772 -6.28 10.33 -3.07
C PRO A 772 -6.56 10.94 -4.45
N GLN A 773 -6.02 10.30 -5.50
CA GLN A 773 -6.18 10.75 -6.89
C GLN A 773 -7.65 10.71 -7.37
N SER A 774 -8.48 9.84 -6.80
CA SER A 774 -9.91 9.67 -7.09
C SER A 774 -10.84 10.43 -6.13
N ASP A 775 -10.31 11.26 -5.23
CA ASP A 775 -11.12 12.01 -4.26
C ASP A 775 -11.93 13.11 -4.95
N THR A 776 -12.93 13.61 -4.23
CA THR A 776 -13.67 14.80 -4.65
C THR A 776 -12.78 16.05 -4.62
N LEU A 777 -13.10 17.02 -5.46
CA LEU A 777 -12.41 18.32 -5.51
C LEU A 777 -13.11 19.33 -4.58
N PRO A 778 -12.37 20.27 -3.96
CA PRO A 778 -12.98 21.34 -3.15
C PRO A 778 -14.01 22.12 -3.96
N GLU A 779 -15.22 22.30 -3.44
CA GLU A 779 -16.32 22.99 -4.13
C GLU A 779 -16.29 24.49 -3.91
N SER A 780 -15.92 24.93 -2.71
CA SER A 780 -15.86 26.34 -2.36
C SER A 780 -14.54 27.00 -2.79
N LYS A 781 -14.60 28.24 -3.29
CA LYS A 781 -13.39 29.04 -3.54
C LYS A 781 -12.54 29.25 -2.27
N PRO A 782 -13.12 29.48 -1.08
CA PRO A 782 -12.35 29.54 0.16
C PRO A 782 -11.55 28.27 0.44
N GLY A 783 -12.18 27.08 0.39
CA GLY A 783 -11.50 25.80 0.62
C GLY A 783 -10.37 25.56 -0.39
N LEU A 784 -10.61 25.87 -1.67
CA LEU A 784 -9.62 25.82 -2.74
C LEU A 784 -8.41 26.72 -2.44
N ALA A 785 -8.64 27.98 -2.05
CA ALA A 785 -7.57 28.94 -1.79
C ALA A 785 -6.68 28.53 -0.61
N VAL A 786 -7.27 28.02 0.48
CA VAL A 786 -6.52 27.49 1.64
C VAL A 786 -5.75 26.23 1.25
N GLY A 787 -6.38 25.32 0.49
CA GLY A 787 -5.76 24.08 0.04
C GLY A 787 -4.60 24.30 -0.93
N MET A 788 -4.70 25.31 -1.80
CA MET A 788 -3.59 25.73 -2.67
C MET A 788 -2.45 26.33 -1.85
N ALA A 789 -2.75 27.21 -0.89
CA ALA A 789 -1.75 27.82 -0.02
C ALA A 789 -0.93 26.77 0.78
N ASP A 790 -1.59 25.76 1.36
CA ASP A 790 -0.92 24.66 2.10
C ASP A 790 0.05 23.85 1.22
N ARG A 791 -0.38 23.51 0.00
CA ARG A 791 0.43 22.73 -0.95
C ARG A 791 1.61 23.54 -1.48
N LEU A 792 1.39 24.82 -1.80
CA LEU A 792 2.44 25.73 -2.26
C LEU A 792 3.47 26.03 -1.16
N ASP A 793 3.03 26.23 0.10
CA ASP A 793 3.91 26.38 1.26
C ASP A 793 4.82 25.14 1.42
N SER A 794 4.22 23.95 1.38
CA SER A 794 4.95 22.70 1.55
C SER A 794 5.98 22.48 0.43
N LEU A 795 5.61 22.73 -0.83
CA LEU A 795 6.51 22.61 -1.97
C LEU A 795 7.68 23.60 -1.88
N ALA A 796 7.40 24.88 -1.63
CA ALA A 796 8.43 25.90 -1.55
C ALA A 796 9.40 25.64 -0.37
N GLY A 797 8.85 25.41 0.83
CA GLY A 797 9.65 25.23 2.04
C GLY A 797 10.48 23.95 2.04
N LEU A 798 9.89 22.81 1.67
CA LEU A 798 10.59 21.52 1.74
C LEU A 798 11.64 21.33 0.64
N PHE A 799 11.43 21.89 -0.56
CA PHE A 799 12.50 21.95 -1.57
C PHE A 799 13.68 22.79 -1.07
N ALA A 800 13.43 23.96 -0.48
CA ALA A 800 14.48 24.80 0.08
C ALA A 800 15.19 24.17 1.30
N ALA A 801 14.51 23.30 2.04
CA ALA A 801 15.11 22.53 3.12
C ALA A 801 16.03 21.39 2.62
N GLY A 802 16.04 21.08 1.33
CA GLY A 802 16.79 19.99 0.71
C GLY A 802 16.07 18.63 0.74
N LEU A 803 14.74 18.64 0.87
CA LEU A 803 13.90 17.44 1.05
C LEU A 803 13.05 17.13 -0.19
N ALA A 804 13.53 17.53 -1.37
CA ALA A 804 12.90 17.16 -2.64
C ALA A 804 12.91 15.62 -2.81
N PRO A 805 11.82 14.99 -3.26
CA PRO A 805 11.77 13.52 -3.36
C PRO A 805 12.78 12.97 -4.38
N SER A 806 13.58 11.99 -3.97
CA SER A 806 14.50 11.24 -4.85
C SER A 806 14.06 9.79 -4.99
N GLY A 807 13.96 9.27 -6.22
CA GLY A 807 13.56 7.88 -6.47
C GLY A 807 12.09 7.62 -6.10
N SER A 808 11.82 6.54 -5.34
CA SER A 808 10.46 6.16 -4.89
C SER A 808 10.06 6.78 -3.54
N ALA A 809 11.02 7.15 -2.69
CA ALA A 809 10.74 7.74 -1.37
C ALA A 809 10.10 9.13 -1.49
N ASP A 810 9.03 9.38 -0.72
CA ASP A 810 8.37 10.69 -0.57
C ASP A 810 7.73 10.83 0.82
N PRO A 811 8.56 11.02 1.87
CA PRO A 811 8.09 11.00 3.25
C PRO A 811 7.14 12.15 3.62
N PHE A 812 7.11 13.23 2.81
CA PHE A 812 6.27 14.40 3.02
C PHE A 812 5.11 14.51 2.02
N ALA A 813 4.88 13.47 1.21
CA ALA A 813 3.83 13.41 0.20
C ALA A 813 3.84 14.60 -0.79
N LEU A 814 5.02 15.10 -1.16
CA LEU A 814 5.18 16.22 -2.08
C LEU A 814 4.68 15.88 -3.50
N ARG A 815 4.81 14.62 -3.95
CA ARG A 815 4.22 14.17 -5.22
C ARG A 815 2.70 14.32 -5.21
N ARG A 816 2.06 13.94 -4.10
CA ARG A 816 0.62 14.07 -3.88
C ARG A 816 0.20 15.55 -3.82
N ALA A 817 0.96 16.39 -3.12
CA ALA A 817 0.71 17.82 -3.07
C ALA A 817 0.78 18.47 -4.47
N ALA A 818 1.81 18.15 -5.26
CA ALA A 818 1.97 18.64 -6.63
C ALA A 818 0.82 18.18 -7.54
N LEU A 819 0.45 16.89 -7.48
CA LEU A 819 -0.68 16.36 -8.24
C LEU A 819 -2.00 17.02 -7.84
N GLY A 820 -2.23 17.23 -6.54
CA GLY A 820 -3.42 17.90 -6.04
C GLY A 820 -3.59 19.32 -6.57
N ILE A 821 -2.49 20.10 -6.72
CA ILE A 821 -2.52 21.42 -7.37
C ILE A 821 -3.00 21.28 -8.82
N VAL A 822 -2.42 20.35 -9.59
CA VAL A 822 -2.79 20.13 -10.99
C VAL A 822 -4.27 19.74 -11.13
N GLN A 823 -4.72 18.79 -10.32
CA GLN A 823 -6.10 18.31 -10.35
C GLN A 823 -7.12 19.40 -10.02
N VAL A 824 -6.86 20.21 -8.99
CA VAL A 824 -7.74 21.30 -8.60
C VAL A 824 -7.81 22.36 -9.69
N LEU A 825 -6.67 22.79 -10.24
CA LEU A 825 -6.63 23.81 -11.28
C LEU A 825 -7.31 23.34 -12.57
N ILE A 826 -7.05 22.10 -13.03
CA ILE A 826 -7.70 21.54 -14.22
C ILE A 826 -9.19 21.28 -13.99
N GLY A 827 -9.55 20.65 -12.87
CA GLY A 827 -10.92 20.23 -12.60
C GLY A 827 -11.87 21.39 -12.29
N ARG A 828 -11.34 22.54 -11.84
CA ARG A 828 -12.09 23.80 -11.66
C ARG A 828 -11.85 24.83 -12.77
N GLU A 829 -11.14 24.44 -13.82
CA GLU A 829 -10.80 25.30 -14.98
C GLU A 829 -10.19 26.66 -14.58
N LEU A 830 -9.39 26.66 -13.52
CA LEU A 830 -8.81 27.86 -12.94
C LEU A 830 -7.42 28.15 -13.54
N ALA A 831 -7.35 29.16 -14.41
CA ALA A 831 -6.09 29.63 -14.97
C ALA A 831 -5.25 30.33 -13.88
N PHE A 832 -4.19 29.66 -13.43
CA PHE A 832 -3.30 30.15 -12.37
C PHE A 832 -1.84 29.79 -12.69
N ASP A 833 -0.92 30.75 -12.56
CA ASP A 833 0.51 30.48 -12.71
C ASP A 833 1.10 29.97 -11.38
N VAL A 834 1.51 28.70 -11.38
CA VAL A 834 2.07 28.01 -10.23
C VAL A 834 3.41 28.61 -9.79
N ARG A 835 4.22 29.18 -10.69
CA ARG A 835 5.46 29.86 -10.31
C ARG A 835 5.16 31.10 -9.47
N GLU A 836 4.14 31.87 -9.84
CA GLU A 836 3.71 33.01 -9.03
C GLU A 836 3.21 32.59 -7.65
N GLY A 837 2.46 31.49 -7.56
CA GLY A 837 2.02 30.92 -6.29
C GLY A 837 3.18 30.44 -5.41
N LEU A 838 4.15 29.76 -6.00
CA LEU A 838 5.36 29.30 -5.32
C LEU A 838 6.23 30.48 -4.86
N ALA A 839 6.35 31.54 -5.67
CA ALA A 839 7.06 32.76 -5.29
C ALA A 839 6.39 33.47 -4.11
N ALA A 840 5.05 33.55 -4.10
CA ALA A 840 4.29 34.12 -2.98
C ALA A 840 4.51 33.31 -1.69
N ALA A 841 4.46 31.98 -1.76
CA ALA A 841 4.74 31.11 -0.63
C ALA A 841 6.22 31.21 -0.17
N ALA A 842 7.16 31.26 -1.11
CA ALA A 842 8.59 31.34 -0.82
C ALA A 842 8.98 32.63 -0.08
N ALA A 843 8.35 33.76 -0.42
CA ALA A 843 8.56 35.04 0.26
C ALA A 843 8.17 35.04 1.75
N LEU A 844 7.39 34.05 2.19
CA LEU A 844 6.88 33.90 3.56
C LEU A 844 7.64 32.84 4.37
N GLN A 845 8.59 32.14 3.76
CA GLN A 845 9.38 31.09 4.42
C GLN A 845 10.42 31.70 5.38
N PRO A 846 10.77 31.00 6.48
CA PRO A 846 11.78 31.47 7.44
C PRO A 846 13.22 31.37 6.91
N ILE A 847 13.41 30.68 5.77
CA ILE A 847 14.68 30.53 5.08
C ILE A 847 14.65 31.24 3.74
N SER A 848 15.78 31.80 3.31
CA SER A 848 15.89 32.39 1.97
C SER A 848 15.83 31.29 0.91
N ILE A 849 14.99 31.48 -0.11
CA ILE A 849 14.78 30.53 -1.20
C ILE A 849 15.31 31.14 -2.49
N ALA A 850 16.27 30.45 -3.11
CA ALA A 850 16.83 30.86 -4.38
C ALA A 850 15.82 30.65 -5.53
N VAL A 851 15.93 31.45 -6.59
CA VAL A 851 15.01 31.40 -7.75
C VAL A 851 15.05 30.02 -8.42
N GLU A 852 16.21 29.38 -8.41
CA GLU A 852 16.44 28.04 -8.95
C GLU A 852 15.61 26.98 -8.20
N VAL A 853 15.43 27.13 -6.88
CA VAL A 853 14.64 26.19 -6.07
C VAL A 853 13.14 26.35 -6.39
N ILE A 854 12.68 27.58 -6.59
CA ILE A 854 11.30 27.84 -7.05
C ILE A 854 11.08 27.23 -8.43
N ALA A 855 12.04 27.38 -9.34
CA ALA A 855 11.99 26.77 -10.67
C ALA A 855 11.93 25.24 -10.60
N GLN A 856 12.76 24.60 -9.75
CA GLN A 856 12.73 23.15 -9.53
C GLN A 856 11.38 22.68 -8.98
N ALA A 857 10.80 23.39 -8.01
CA ALA A 857 9.47 23.06 -7.48
C ALA A 857 8.38 23.22 -8.56
N ALA A 858 8.46 24.25 -9.40
CA ALA A 858 7.52 24.43 -10.51
C ALA A 858 7.66 23.33 -11.58
N GLU A 859 8.89 22.97 -11.95
CA GLU A 859 9.16 21.83 -12.85
C GLU A 859 8.64 20.52 -12.27
N PHE A 860 8.74 20.34 -10.95
CA PHE A 860 8.19 19.18 -10.28
C PHE A 860 6.66 19.09 -10.40
N VAL A 861 5.93 20.22 -10.32
CA VAL A 861 4.49 20.27 -10.60
C VAL A 861 4.21 20.01 -12.08
N ALA A 862 4.97 20.63 -12.99
CA ALA A 862 4.83 20.43 -14.43
C ALA A 862 5.08 18.97 -14.84
N GLY A 863 6.00 18.27 -14.18
CA GLY A 863 6.24 16.85 -14.39
C GLY A 863 5.04 15.96 -14.03
N ARG A 864 4.20 16.36 -13.07
CA ARG A 864 2.94 15.64 -12.75
C ARG A 864 1.84 15.96 -13.73
N LEU A 865 1.77 17.22 -14.16
CA LEU A 865 0.91 17.62 -15.26
C LEU A 865 1.22 16.83 -16.55
N ARG A 866 2.51 16.62 -16.86
CA ARG A 866 2.95 15.80 -18.00
C ARG A 866 2.35 14.40 -17.96
N VAL A 867 2.52 13.70 -16.84
CA VAL A 867 1.99 12.34 -16.66
C VAL A 867 0.48 12.33 -16.85
N GLN A 868 -0.23 13.24 -16.18
CA GLN A 868 -1.69 13.31 -16.29
C GLN A 868 -2.20 13.59 -17.71
N LEU A 869 -1.51 14.44 -18.48
CA LEU A 869 -1.88 14.74 -19.87
C LEU A 869 -1.61 13.56 -20.81
N VAL A 870 -0.48 12.87 -20.64
CA VAL A 870 -0.16 11.65 -21.42
C VAL A 870 -1.15 10.53 -21.11
N ASP A 871 -1.45 10.30 -19.82
CA ASP A 871 -2.42 9.29 -19.38
C ASP A 871 -3.84 9.59 -19.90
N SER A 872 -4.15 10.86 -20.21
CA SER A 872 -5.42 11.25 -20.85
C SER A 872 -5.48 10.95 -22.36
N GLY A 873 -4.43 10.35 -22.93
CA GLY A 873 -4.36 9.92 -24.34
C GLY A 873 -3.67 10.91 -25.29
N LEU A 874 -3.04 11.97 -24.77
CA LEU A 874 -2.29 12.93 -25.60
C LEU A 874 -0.89 12.42 -25.92
N ARG A 875 -0.39 12.73 -27.12
CA ARG A 875 0.96 12.36 -27.54
C ARG A 875 2.02 13.03 -26.66
N TYR A 876 3.06 12.28 -26.29
CA TYR A 876 4.10 12.75 -25.37
C TYR A 876 4.86 13.97 -25.93
N ASP A 877 5.12 14.00 -27.23
CA ASP A 877 5.87 15.07 -27.91
C ASP A 877 5.08 16.38 -27.98
N VAL A 878 3.76 16.29 -28.19
CA VAL A 878 2.82 17.41 -28.11
C VAL A 878 2.76 17.99 -26.69
N VAL A 879 2.68 17.12 -25.68
CA VAL A 879 2.69 17.53 -24.28
C VAL A 879 4.02 18.23 -23.94
N ASP A 880 5.15 17.65 -24.33
CA ASP A 880 6.48 18.22 -24.06
C ASP A 880 6.68 19.59 -24.74
N ALA A 881 6.19 19.76 -25.97
CA ALA A 881 6.23 21.03 -26.68
C ALA A 881 5.48 22.14 -25.92
N VAL A 882 4.28 21.84 -25.42
CA VAL A 882 3.47 22.83 -24.71
C VAL A 882 4.00 23.10 -23.31
N LEU A 883 4.44 22.08 -22.58
CA LEU A 883 4.94 22.25 -21.21
C LEU A 883 6.23 23.07 -21.14
N ALA A 884 7.06 23.06 -22.19
CA ALA A 884 8.26 23.88 -22.27
C ALA A 884 7.96 25.39 -22.10
N GLU A 885 6.84 25.87 -22.65
CA GLU A 885 6.47 27.29 -22.63
C GLU A 885 5.34 27.59 -21.63
N ARG A 886 4.36 26.69 -21.48
CA ARG A 886 3.14 26.92 -20.68
C ARG A 886 3.02 26.02 -19.45
N GLY A 887 4.05 25.26 -19.11
CA GLY A 887 4.02 24.29 -18.00
C GLY A 887 3.75 24.87 -16.61
N SER A 888 3.87 26.19 -16.41
CA SER A 888 3.52 26.84 -15.15
C SER A 888 2.03 27.06 -14.95
N ASN A 889 1.20 26.95 -15.98
CA ASN A 889 -0.24 27.12 -15.89
C ASN A 889 -0.96 25.86 -16.40
N PRO A 890 -1.37 24.95 -15.50
CA PRO A 890 -1.96 23.66 -15.89
C PRO A 890 -3.17 23.74 -16.83
N VAL A 891 -4.04 24.73 -16.65
CA VAL A 891 -5.22 24.91 -17.50
C VAL A 891 -4.83 25.37 -18.90
N ARG A 892 -3.97 26.40 -19.00
CA ARG A 892 -3.49 26.90 -20.30
C ARG A 892 -2.64 25.87 -21.04
N ALA A 893 -1.86 25.07 -20.31
CA ALA A 893 -1.11 23.96 -20.89
C ALA A 893 -2.03 22.85 -21.41
N LYS A 894 -3.06 22.44 -20.65
CA LYS A 894 -4.05 21.46 -21.11
C LYS A 894 -4.75 21.96 -22.38
N GLN A 895 -5.21 23.21 -22.38
CA GLN A 895 -5.87 23.80 -23.54
C GLN A 895 -4.94 23.83 -24.76
N ALA A 896 -3.71 24.34 -24.62
CA ALA A 896 -2.75 24.39 -25.72
C ALA A 896 -2.34 22.99 -26.22
N ALA A 897 -2.27 21.96 -25.35
CA ALA A 897 -1.98 20.59 -25.76
C ALA A 897 -3.12 19.96 -26.58
N LEU A 898 -4.38 20.26 -26.24
CA LEU A 898 -5.55 19.86 -27.02
C LEU A 898 -5.57 20.58 -28.38
N GLU A 899 -5.33 21.89 -28.39
CA GLU A 899 -5.22 22.68 -29.63
C GLU A 899 -4.11 22.13 -30.52
N LEU A 900 -2.91 21.89 -29.97
CA LEU A 900 -1.77 21.39 -30.74
C LEU A 900 -2.01 19.98 -31.27
N SER A 901 -2.67 19.12 -30.48
CA SER A 901 -3.06 17.79 -30.95
C SER A 901 -3.99 17.86 -32.16
N ALA A 902 -4.94 18.79 -32.18
CA ALA A 902 -5.83 18.99 -33.33
C ALA A 902 -5.08 19.52 -34.56
N TRP A 903 -4.08 20.39 -34.39
CA TRP A 903 -3.23 20.89 -35.48
C TRP A 903 -2.31 19.80 -36.05
N VAL A 904 -1.67 19.02 -35.19
CA VAL A 904 -0.77 17.92 -35.60
C VAL A 904 -1.50 16.83 -36.39
N ALA A 905 -2.81 16.68 -36.18
CA ALA A 905 -3.64 15.73 -36.93
C ALA A 905 -4.02 16.19 -38.36
N LYS A 906 -3.74 17.44 -38.74
CA LYS A 906 -4.06 17.95 -40.09
C LYS A 906 -3.09 17.39 -41.15
N ALA A 907 -3.60 17.13 -42.35
CA ALA A 907 -2.82 16.49 -43.43
C ALA A 907 -1.64 17.35 -43.94
N ASP A 908 -1.74 18.68 -43.83
CA ASP A 908 -0.75 19.67 -44.22
C ASP A 908 0.25 20.02 -43.10
N TRP A 909 0.08 19.44 -41.91
CA TRP A 909 0.95 19.70 -40.76
C TRP A 909 2.43 19.35 -40.98
N PRO A 910 2.81 18.19 -41.58
CA PRO A 910 4.22 17.87 -41.80
C PRO A 910 4.95 18.91 -42.67
N GLN A 911 4.26 19.48 -43.66
CA GLN A 911 4.81 20.53 -44.53
C GLN A 911 4.95 21.85 -43.77
N THR A 912 3.94 22.20 -42.99
CA THR A 912 3.93 23.39 -42.12
C THR A 912 5.08 23.35 -41.11
N LEU A 913 5.23 22.21 -40.41
CA LEU A 913 6.28 22.01 -39.42
C LEU A 913 7.67 22.05 -40.06
N ALA A 914 7.85 21.41 -41.22
CA ALA A 914 9.13 21.40 -41.93
C ALA A 914 9.55 22.80 -42.42
N ALA A 915 8.62 23.61 -42.91
CA ALA A 915 8.92 24.99 -43.31
C ALA A 915 9.31 25.85 -42.11
N TYR A 916 8.56 25.76 -41.01
CA TYR A 916 8.85 26.51 -39.78
C TYR A 916 10.16 26.04 -39.11
N SER A 917 10.44 24.73 -39.08
CA SER A 917 11.64 24.19 -38.44
C SER A 917 12.93 24.65 -39.12
N ARG A 918 12.90 24.95 -40.43
CA ARG A 918 14.05 25.56 -41.13
C ARG A 918 14.43 26.93 -40.54
N CYS A 919 13.44 27.76 -40.20
CA CYS A 919 13.69 29.06 -39.55
C CYS A 919 14.35 28.89 -38.17
N VAL A 920 13.89 27.92 -37.38
CA VAL A 920 14.44 27.66 -36.04
C VAL A 920 15.82 27.00 -36.11
N ARG A 921 16.00 25.98 -36.95
CA ARG A 921 17.27 25.23 -37.08
C ARG A 921 18.41 26.11 -37.55
N ILE A 922 18.20 26.99 -38.53
CA ILE A 922 19.25 27.87 -39.05
C ILE A 922 19.65 28.98 -38.06
N THR A 923 18.77 29.33 -37.12
CA THR A 923 19.01 30.38 -36.11
C THR A 923 19.42 29.83 -34.74
N ARG A 924 19.30 28.51 -34.51
CA ARG A 924 19.55 27.85 -33.21
C ARG A 924 20.91 28.15 -32.61
N ASP A 925 21.97 28.17 -33.42
CA ASP A 925 23.35 28.38 -32.96
C ASP A 925 23.75 29.88 -32.94
N GLN A 926 22.85 30.78 -33.32
CA GLN A 926 23.09 32.22 -33.36
C GLN A 926 22.84 32.83 -31.98
N LYS A 927 23.93 33.10 -31.24
CA LYS A 927 23.87 33.68 -29.89
C LYS A 927 23.53 35.17 -29.84
N GLN A 928 23.67 35.87 -30.97
CA GLN A 928 23.38 37.30 -31.08
C GLN A 928 22.05 37.52 -31.83
N THR A 929 21.27 38.52 -31.40
CA THR A 929 20.04 38.92 -32.09
C THR A 929 20.35 39.98 -33.13
N TYR A 930 19.95 39.74 -34.38
CA TYR A 930 20.23 40.67 -35.48
C TYR A 930 19.03 41.59 -35.75
N PRO A 931 19.25 42.89 -36.03
CA PRO A 931 18.18 43.80 -36.41
C PRO A 931 17.66 43.52 -37.83
N ILE A 932 16.38 43.83 -38.06
CA ILE A 932 15.74 43.72 -39.38
C ILE A 932 15.69 45.10 -40.03
N SER A 933 16.29 45.25 -41.20
CA SER A 933 16.30 46.48 -42.01
C SER A 933 15.64 46.23 -43.38
N PRO A 934 14.50 46.88 -43.70
CA PRO A 934 13.83 46.71 -44.99
C PRO A 934 14.67 47.12 -46.21
N ASP A 935 15.61 48.06 -46.02
CA ASP A 935 16.46 48.59 -47.09
C ASP A 935 17.54 47.59 -47.55
N GLU A 936 17.83 46.58 -46.73
CA GLU A 936 18.85 45.55 -46.97
C GLU A 936 18.27 44.28 -47.64
N PHE A 937 16.99 44.31 -48.07
CA PHE A 937 16.37 43.20 -48.79
C PHE A 937 16.64 43.29 -50.30
N VAL A 938 17.32 42.28 -50.83
CA VAL A 938 17.75 42.21 -52.23
C VAL A 938 16.70 41.51 -53.09
N GLU A 939 16.25 40.34 -52.64
CA GLU A 939 15.31 39.50 -53.39
C GLU A 939 13.84 39.83 -53.05
N PRO A 940 12.91 39.73 -54.01
CA PRO A 940 11.47 39.91 -53.74
C PRO A 940 10.91 38.98 -52.67
N ALA A 941 11.48 37.77 -52.55
CA ALA A 941 11.07 36.78 -51.56
C ALA A 941 11.31 37.25 -50.11
N GLU A 942 12.36 38.05 -49.86
CA GLU A 942 12.66 38.62 -48.54
C GLU A 942 11.62 39.65 -48.12
N LYS A 943 11.24 40.54 -49.05
CA LYS A 943 10.20 41.58 -48.82
C LYS A 943 8.83 40.96 -48.57
N ASN A 944 8.49 39.91 -49.33
CA ASN A 944 7.24 39.19 -49.18
C ASN A 944 7.16 38.44 -47.83
N LEU A 945 8.24 37.76 -47.43
CA LEU A 945 8.31 37.10 -46.13
C LEU A 945 8.24 38.10 -44.97
N TYR A 946 8.92 39.25 -45.09
CA TYR A 946 8.87 40.30 -44.08
C TYR A 946 7.45 40.88 -43.93
N ALA A 947 6.74 41.15 -45.03
CA ALA A 947 5.35 41.62 -44.98
C ALA A 947 4.41 40.57 -44.32
N ALA A 948 4.60 39.29 -44.64
CA ALA A 948 3.85 38.20 -44.01
C ALA A 948 4.14 38.11 -42.50
N TYR A 949 5.41 38.23 -42.10
CA TYR A 949 5.84 38.28 -40.71
C TYR A 949 5.25 39.47 -39.96
N GLN A 950 5.28 40.68 -40.54
CA GLN A 950 4.69 41.87 -39.93
C GLN A 950 3.18 41.73 -39.72
N SER A 951 2.48 41.13 -40.69
CA SER A 951 1.04 40.86 -40.58
C SER A 951 0.73 39.86 -39.45
N ALA A 952 1.50 38.77 -39.39
CA ALA A 952 1.30 37.72 -38.39
C ALA A 952 1.72 38.14 -36.98
N SER A 953 2.76 38.97 -36.84
CA SER A 953 3.26 39.47 -35.54
C SER A 953 2.60 40.78 -35.07
N ALA A 954 1.59 41.27 -35.78
CA ALA A 954 0.91 42.54 -35.46
C ALA A 954 0.17 42.53 -34.11
N ARG A 955 -0.13 41.35 -33.57
CA ARG A 955 -0.77 41.16 -32.26
C ARG A 955 -0.11 39.99 -31.52
N PRO A 956 -0.06 40.02 -30.18
CA PRO A 956 0.37 38.87 -29.39
C PRO A 956 -0.61 37.70 -29.55
N PHE A 957 -0.12 36.47 -29.37
CA PHE A 957 -0.92 35.24 -29.44
C PHE A 957 -1.38 34.83 -28.05
N ASP A 958 -2.68 34.83 -27.80
CA ASP A 958 -3.25 34.44 -26.51
C ASP A 958 -3.39 32.90 -26.41
N THR A 959 -3.75 32.24 -27.51
CA THR A 959 -3.89 30.78 -27.62
C THR A 959 -2.90 30.18 -28.61
N LEU A 960 -2.73 28.85 -28.59
CA LEU A 960 -1.92 28.17 -29.60
C LEU A 960 -2.65 28.14 -30.95
N ASP A 961 -3.98 28.11 -30.92
CA ASP A 961 -4.80 28.25 -32.12
C ASP A 961 -4.59 29.58 -32.84
N ASP A 962 -4.49 30.70 -32.11
CA ASP A 962 -4.18 32.03 -32.69
C ASP A 962 -2.83 32.04 -33.40
N PHE A 963 -1.81 31.45 -32.77
CA PHE A 963 -0.47 31.32 -33.36
C PHE A 963 -0.51 30.49 -34.64
N CYS A 964 -1.13 29.31 -34.61
CA CYS A 964 -1.19 28.42 -35.77
C CYS A 964 -1.96 29.08 -36.94
N HIS A 965 -3.05 29.80 -36.67
CA HIS A 965 -3.79 30.56 -37.69
C HIS A 965 -2.97 31.72 -38.28
N ALA A 966 -2.09 32.35 -37.50
CA ALA A 966 -1.18 33.38 -37.99
C ALA A 966 0.02 32.81 -38.76
N LEU A 967 0.49 31.62 -38.38
CA LEU A 967 1.62 30.94 -39.02
C LEU A 967 1.25 30.35 -40.39
N LEU A 968 0.08 29.72 -40.51
CA LEU A 968 -0.33 28.97 -41.71
C LEU A 968 -0.25 29.82 -43.01
N PRO A 969 -0.73 31.08 -43.06
CA PRO A 969 -0.61 31.94 -44.24
C PRO A 969 0.84 32.33 -44.57
N MET A 970 1.78 32.24 -43.63
CA MET A 970 3.19 32.54 -43.87
C MET A 970 3.94 31.40 -44.54
N ILE A 971 3.46 30.15 -44.43
CA ILE A 971 4.16 28.96 -44.91
C ILE A 971 4.58 29.05 -46.39
N PRO A 972 3.72 29.49 -47.34
CA PRO A 972 4.13 29.66 -48.73
C PRO A 972 5.26 30.69 -48.91
N ALA A 973 5.25 31.76 -48.12
CA ALA A 973 6.31 32.79 -48.16
C ALA A 973 7.62 32.29 -47.55
N ILE A 974 7.55 31.47 -46.48
CA ILE A 974 8.73 30.82 -45.87
C ILE A 974 9.36 29.83 -46.87
N SER A 975 8.56 28.97 -47.49
CA SER A 975 9.04 28.02 -48.50
C SER A 975 9.71 28.74 -49.67
N LYS A 976 9.04 29.75 -50.24
CA LYS A 976 9.59 30.53 -51.34
C LYS A 976 10.87 31.28 -50.98
N PHE A 977 10.95 31.85 -49.77
CA PHE A 977 12.18 32.47 -49.28
C PHE A 977 13.34 31.46 -49.27
N PHE A 978 13.10 30.25 -48.78
CA PHE A 978 14.14 29.25 -48.71
C PHE A 978 14.51 28.60 -50.06
N ASP A 979 13.63 28.68 -51.06
CA ASP A 979 13.90 28.23 -52.42
C ASP A 979 14.69 29.29 -53.21
N ASP A 980 14.36 30.58 -53.02
CA ASP A 980 14.90 31.68 -53.80
C ASP A 980 16.10 32.40 -53.13
N VAL A 981 16.30 32.24 -51.81
CA VAL A 981 17.25 33.05 -51.02
C VAL A 981 18.32 32.20 -50.33
N LEU A 982 19.59 32.49 -50.64
CA LEU A 982 20.74 31.96 -49.89
C LEU A 982 20.95 32.73 -48.58
N VAL A 983 20.52 32.16 -47.45
CA VAL A 983 20.61 32.81 -46.13
C VAL A 983 22.07 33.09 -45.73
N MET A 984 22.96 32.12 -45.92
CA MET A 984 24.38 32.24 -45.57
C MET A 984 25.19 32.87 -46.72
N THR A 985 24.87 34.12 -47.07
CA THR A 985 25.58 34.89 -48.09
C THR A 985 26.91 35.47 -47.56
N ASP A 986 27.83 35.80 -48.47
CA ASP A 986 29.13 36.41 -48.17
C ASP A 986 28.98 37.87 -47.68
N ASP A 987 27.92 38.56 -48.11
CA ASP A 987 27.60 39.91 -47.63
C ASP A 987 27.09 39.87 -46.18
N LYS A 988 27.87 40.48 -45.29
CA LYS A 988 27.58 40.48 -43.86
C LYS A 988 26.26 41.18 -43.53
N ALA A 989 25.97 42.34 -44.13
CA ALA A 989 24.77 43.12 -43.79
C ALA A 989 23.50 42.38 -44.22
N VAL A 990 23.51 41.82 -45.43
CA VAL A 990 22.40 41.03 -45.98
C VAL A 990 22.20 39.73 -45.19
N ARG A 991 23.29 39.03 -44.82
CA ARG A 991 23.22 37.80 -44.00
C ARG A 991 22.63 38.06 -42.62
N GLU A 992 23.08 39.10 -41.92
CA GLU A 992 22.59 39.45 -40.59
C GLU A 992 21.10 39.84 -40.64
N ASN A 993 20.68 40.60 -41.67
CA ASN A 993 19.29 40.96 -41.87
C ASN A 993 18.38 39.74 -42.11
N ARG A 994 18.82 38.79 -42.96
CA ARG A 994 18.11 37.52 -43.22
C ARG A 994 18.01 36.67 -41.96
N LEU A 995 19.08 36.57 -41.17
CA LEU A 995 19.06 35.86 -39.89
C LEU A 995 18.16 36.55 -38.86
N GLY A 996 18.11 37.89 -38.84
CA GLY A 996 17.20 38.66 -37.98
C GLY A 996 15.74 38.38 -38.30
N LEU A 997 15.37 38.32 -39.59
CA LEU A 997 14.01 37.98 -40.01
C LEU A 997 13.61 36.56 -39.56
N LEU A 998 14.50 35.58 -39.74
CA LEU A 998 14.25 34.20 -39.32
C LEU A 998 14.23 34.05 -37.79
N GLN A 999 15.03 34.82 -37.05
CA GLN A 999 14.99 34.90 -35.59
C GLN A 999 13.65 35.47 -35.11
N GLY A 1000 13.13 36.49 -35.78
CA GLY A 1000 11.80 37.05 -35.50
C GLY A 1000 10.71 35.99 -35.66
N ILE A 1001 10.72 35.25 -36.77
CA ILE A 1001 9.75 34.16 -37.03
C ILE A 1001 9.88 33.03 -36.01
N ALA A 1002 11.10 32.59 -35.69
CA ALA A 1002 11.34 31.57 -34.68
C ALA A 1002 10.86 32.00 -33.27
N ALA A 1003 10.99 33.29 -32.94
CA ALA A 1003 10.56 33.83 -31.65
C ALA A 1003 9.04 33.94 -31.48
N MET A 1004 8.25 33.89 -32.57
CA MET A 1004 6.78 34.01 -32.51
C MET A 1004 6.10 32.93 -31.66
N ALA A 1005 6.70 31.74 -31.53
CA ALA A 1005 6.14 30.63 -30.76
C ALA A 1005 6.46 30.69 -29.26
N ARG A 1006 7.32 31.62 -28.80
CA ARG A 1006 7.67 31.77 -27.38
C ARG A 1006 6.44 32.14 -26.56
N GLY A 1007 6.28 31.52 -25.40
CA GLY A 1007 5.10 31.62 -24.55
C GLY A 1007 3.89 30.83 -25.06
N VAL A 1008 4.00 30.12 -26.19
CA VAL A 1008 2.92 29.33 -26.79
C VAL A 1008 3.25 27.83 -26.76
N ALA A 1009 4.29 27.40 -27.49
CA ALA A 1009 4.82 26.03 -27.49
C ALA A 1009 6.23 25.97 -28.10
N ASP A 1010 7.06 25.03 -27.62
CA ASP A 1010 8.35 24.70 -28.21
C ASP A 1010 8.19 23.56 -29.22
N PHE A 1011 7.96 23.92 -30.49
CA PHE A 1011 7.81 22.96 -31.58
C PHE A 1011 9.04 22.06 -31.80
N SER A 1012 10.20 22.40 -31.25
CA SER A 1012 11.41 21.56 -31.35
C SER A 1012 11.30 20.22 -30.62
N LYS A 1013 10.28 20.07 -29.77
CA LYS A 1013 9.96 18.82 -29.06
C LYS A 1013 9.08 17.86 -29.85
N LEU A 1014 8.49 18.29 -30.97
CA LEU A 1014 7.61 17.46 -31.79
C LEU A 1014 8.38 16.45 -32.63
N GLU A 1015 7.81 15.26 -32.83
CA GLU A 1015 8.32 14.28 -33.79
C GLU A 1015 8.21 14.84 -35.23
N GLY A 1016 9.30 14.73 -35.98
CA GLY A 1016 9.40 15.26 -37.34
C GLY A 1016 9.89 16.72 -37.42
N PHE A 1017 10.16 17.38 -36.29
CA PHE A 1017 10.85 18.67 -36.25
C PHE A 1017 12.30 18.57 -36.68
#